data_AF-A0A9N7MQ26-F1
#
_entry.id   AF-A0A9N7MQ26-F1
#
_cell.length_a   1.000
_cell.length_b   1.000
_cell.length_c   1.000
_cell.angle_alpha   90.00
_cell.angle_beta   90.00
_cell.angle_gamma   90.00
#
_symmetry.space_group_name_H-M   'P 1'
#
loop_
_entity.id
_entity.type
_entity.pdbx_description
1 polymer ?
#
loop_
_entity_poly.entity_id
_entity_poly.type
_entity_poly.pdbx_seq_one_letter_code
_entity_poly.pdbx_strand_id
1 'polypeptide(L)'
;MASSPPTAADQSFPSYLTTVNVSNFVSSKLSGDSRSSNYPSWRQQLLCLIEAHDLTRFIDGTIPPPSPPPSVPTPAAADDEDARRSRDDNNVAWRTDRVVKGWILGSLADPVLRTVAHLATARDVWAELEKNIGGPPPSHRPATATRATLMGEWAQAKQIIDRDPHATTARIAFTLETSLHIAVGTGKALHFVQNLVDIMPDDLLGVKDELGYTALHVASLTGNTAAAKILVDRRPDLLCVPDNTGSFPVHLAALSAHGETLWYLISETKDDWFPSPYLGETGLKLLCIVIDADIFDVALYLAKKYTHLAALKLRDGTSALSRIALKDSAFSSGIRRFNFWERFIYSVPRAKANRQRKRTHELAFELVLSLCKNMESLDYKQASGIYVDVMLTAARLGVHEVIEELVATFPAAIYSRNFHSKQYIFHVAVENRSEKVFNLIYQTSSLRHQYSDLVDANGNTLLHLAARLAPPHKLNLVSGAALQMQRELQWFEEVKKFLHPYSRERMNNSGKTPKMVFTDEHKELKAEGEKWMKDTANSCTIAAALIATVVFAAAITVPGGNASNGFPFFSTKAAFIIFAVSDAISLFTSTTSLLMFLSILTSRYAEEDFMYALPKRLCIGLVTLFMSISFMMVAFSATLYIVFGREKAWILIPVAALACLPVTSFVLLQFPLLVDVISNTYGRGIFGKQSNRPFY
;
A
#
# COMPACT_ATOMS: atom_id res chain seq x y z
N MET A 1 -15.21 59.43 -4.48
CA MET A 1 -16.13 58.46 -5.08
C MET A 1 -16.22 57.27 -4.15
N ALA A 2 -17.33 57.17 -3.41
CA ALA A 2 -17.61 56.03 -2.55
C ALA A 2 -18.00 54.84 -3.44
N SER A 3 -17.26 53.73 -3.34
CA SER A 3 -17.64 52.46 -3.93
C SER A 3 -18.52 51.70 -2.94
N SER A 4 -19.78 51.52 -3.31
CA SER A 4 -20.82 50.76 -2.63
C SER A 4 -20.37 49.33 -2.26
N PRO A 5 -20.87 48.74 -1.16
CA PRO A 5 -20.63 47.34 -0.84
C PRO A 5 -21.38 46.41 -1.83
N PRO A 6 -20.91 45.17 -2.04
CA PRO A 6 -21.53 44.24 -2.95
C PRO A 6 -22.94 43.86 -2.46
N THR A 7 -23.87 43.94 -3.41
CA THR A 7 -25.29 43.59 -3.35
C THR A 7 -25.52 42.13 -2.95
N ALA A 8 -26.61 41.92 -2.19
CA ALA A 8 -27.11 40.64 -1.71
C ALA A 8 -27.13 39.56 -2.80
N ALA A 9 -26.45 38.45 -2.54
CA ALA A 9 -26.52 37.23 -3.34
C ALA A 9 -27.91 36.58 -3.20
N ASP A 10 -28.44 36.05 -4.31
CA ASP A 10 -29.70 35.31 -4.47
C ASP A 10 -30.13 34.51 -3.23
N GLN A 11 -31.19 34.96 -2.54
CA GLN A 11 -31.86 34.19 -1.49
C GLN A 11 -32.77 33.10 -2.08
N SER A 12 -32.22 32.20 -2.89
CA SER A 12 -32.92 30.97 -3.25
C SER A 12 -32.80 29.95 -2.13
N PHE A 13 -33.90 29.23 -1.81
CA PHE A 13 -33.85 28.16 -0.81
C PHE A 13 -32.80 27.11 -1.22
N PRO A 14 -31.75 26.86 -0.41
CA PRO A 14 -30.65 26.03 -0.86
C PRO A 14 -31.07 24.57 -0.98
N SER A 15 -31.11 24.05 -2.21
CA SER A 15 -31.58 22.70 -2.51
C SER A 15 -30.74 21.59 -1.87
N TYR A 16 -29.48 21.86 -1.51
CA TYR A 16 -28.62 20.89 -0.83
C TYR A 16 -29.11 20.58 0.59
N LEU A 17 -29.82 21.49 1.26
CA LEU A 17 -30.29 21.29 2.64
C LEU A 17 -31.27 20.13 2.79
N THR A 18 -32.02 19.78 1.75
CA THR A 18 -32.96 18.65 1.76
C THR A 18 -32.29 17.31 1.51
N THR A 19 -31.01 17.30 1.09
CA THR A 19 -30.22 16.08 0.82
C THR A 19 -29.38 15.61 2.02
N VAL A 20 -29.30 16.44 3.07
CA VAL A 20 -28.54 16.14 4.29
C VAL A 20 -29.25 15.06 5.11
N ASN A 21 -28.56 13.95 5.36
CA ASN A 21 -29.05 12.90 6.26
C ASN A 21 -28.44 13.03 7.66
N VAL A 22 -29.27 13.42 8.63
CA VAL A 22 -28.87 13.68 10.01
C VAL A 22 -28.34 12.45 10.73
N SER A 23 -28.74 11.23 10.35
CA SER A 23 -28.24 10.01 10.97
C SER A 23 -26.73 9.80 10.78
N ASN A 24 -26.13 10.45 9.78
CA ASN A 24 -24.69 10.37 9.54
C ASN A 24 -23.88 11.31 10.45
N PHE A 25 -24.53 12.30 11.08
CA PHE A 25 -23.89 13.31 11.91
C PHE A 25 -24.13 13.08 13.40
N VAL A 26 -25.19 12.37 13.76
CA VAL A 26 -25.55 12.07 15.15
C VAL A 26 -25.35 10.59 15.41
N SER A 27 -24.41 10.24 16.30
CA SER A 27 -24.02 8.84 16.57
C SER A 27 -25.08 8.06 17.35
N SER A 28 -25.94 8.74 18.11
CA SER A 28 -27.05 8.13 18.85
C SER A 28 -28.22 9.10 19.01
N LYS A 29 -29.45 8.59 18.87
CA LYS A 29 -30.66 9.41 19.04
C LYS A 29 -30.84 9.86 20.49
N LEU A 30 -31.38 11.06 20.72
CA LEU A 30 -31.62 11.59 22.07
C LEU A 30 -32.74 10.80 22.77
N SER A 31 -32.40 10.04 23.83
CA SER A 31 -33.33 9.10 24.47
C SER A 31 -33.99 9.61 25.77
N GLY A 32 -33.51 10.72 26.35
CA GLY A 32 -34.11 11.36 27.52
C GLY A 32 -34.05 10.53 28.81
N ASP A 33 -33.21 9.50 28.86
CA ASP A 33 -33.14 8.53 29.97
C ASP A 33 -32.34 9.11 31.16
N SER A 34 -32.86 8.95 32.38
CA SER A 34 -32.35 9.65 33.58
C SER A 34 -31.03 9.09 34.15
N ARG A 35 -30.60 7.91 33.68
CA ARG A 35 -29.36 7.25 34.14
C ARG A 35 -28.11 7.62 33.34
N SER A 36 -28.24 8.15 32.13
CA SER A 36 -27.11 8.64 31.31
C SER A 36 -27.65 9.54 30.19
N SER A 37 -27.84 10.83 30.48
CA SER A 37 -28.30 11.79 29.46
C SER A 37 -27.23 11.93 28.38
N ASN A 38 -27.50 11.40 27.17
CA ASN A 38 -26.64 11.60 25.99
C ASN A 38 -26.80 13.00 25.38
N TYR A 39 -27.53 13.90 26.05
CA TYR A 39 -27.83 15.25 25.61
C TYR A 39 -26.59 16.09 25.25
N PRO A 40 -25.49 16.10 26.03
CA PRO A 40 -24.32 16.92 25.67
C PRO A 40 -23.68 16.50 24.35
N SER A 41 -23.52 15.18 24.13
CA SER A 41 -22.95 14.62 22.90
C SER A 41 -23.87 14.85 21.71
N TRP A 42 -25.17 14.58 21.88
CA TRP A 42 -26.19 14.86 20.88
C TRP A 42 -26.23 16.35 20.49
N ARG A 43 -26.21 17.25 21.48
CA ARG A 43 -26.26 18.71 21.27
C ARG A 43 -25.07 19.17 20.44
N GLN A 44 -23.85 18.71 20.76
CA GLN A 44 -22.65 19.14 20.06
C GLN A 44 -22.58 18.61 18.62
N GLN A 45 -22.96 17.35 18.40
CA GLN A 45 -23.05 16.77 17.05
C GLN A 45 -24.06 17.50 16.16
N LEU A 46 -25.24 17.79 16.71
CA LEU A 46 -26.29 18.49 15.98
C LEU A 46 -25.97 19.98 15.78
N LEU A 47 -25.33 20.61 16.77
CA LEU A 47 -24.86 22.00 16.64
C LEU A 47 -23.77 22.13 15.57
N CYS A 48 -22.81 21.19 15.51
CA CYS A 48 -21.81 21.15 14.43
C CYS A 48 -22.47 21.08 13.04
N LEU A 49 -23.54 20.30 12.90
CA LEU A 49 -24.28 20.22 11.63
C LEU A 49 -24.96 21.56 11.28
N ILE A 50 -25.57 22.22 12.27
CA ILE A 50 -26.27 23.50 12.10
C ILE A 50 -25.28 24.64 11.82
N GLU A 51 -24.14 24.68 12.52
CA GLU A 51 -23.05 25.65 12.33
C GLU A 51 -22.37 25.49 10.96
N ALA A 52 -22.14 24.24 10.51
CA ALA A 52 -21.54 23.98 9.20
C ALA A 52 -22.39 24.51 8.02
N HIS A 53 -23.68 24.77 8.25
CA HIS A 53 -24.60 25.31 7.26
C HIS A 53 -25.04 26.76 7.54
N ASP A 54 -24.45 27.43 8.55
CA ASP A 54 -24.78 28.81 8.95
C ASP A 54 -26.27 29.01 9.32
N LEU A 55 -26.86 28.01 10.00
CA LEU A 55 -28.29 27.98 10.37
C LEU A 55 -28.53 28.20 11.87
N THR A 56 -27.51 28.59 12.64
CA THR A 56 -27.59 28.86 14.09
C THR A 56 -28.67 29.88 14.45
N ARG A 57 -28.87 30.85 13.56
CA ARG A 57 -29.89 31.90 13.66
C ARG A 57 -31.34 31.43 13.81
N PHE A 58 -31.62 30.17 13.45
CA PHE A 58 -32.94 29.55 13.57
C PHE A 58 -33.19 28.85 14.92
N ILE A 59 -32.15 28.70 15.76
CA ILE A 59 -32.23 28.06 17.08
C ILE A 59 -31.85 28.99 18.23
N ASP A 60 -31.01 30.01 17.99
CA ASP A 60 -30.56 30.96 19.01
C ASP A 60 -31.52 32.16 19.25
N GLY A 61 -32.51 32.32 18.38
CA GLY A 61 -33.53 33.36 18.48
C GLY A 61 -33.12 34.74 17.93
N THR A 62 -32.03 34.82 17.17
CA THR A 62 -31.59 36.05 16.49
C THR A 62 -32.52 36.51 15.36
N ILE A 63 -33.37 35.62 14.84
CA ILE A 63 -34.40 35.93 13.83
C ILE A 63 -35.81 35.70 14.40
N PRO A 64 -36.79 36.58 14.09
CA PRO A 64 -38.17 36.35 14.47
C PRO A 64 -38.73 35.06 13.86
N PRO A 65 -39.61 34.33 14.58
CA PRO A 65 -40.15 33.06 14.12
C PRO A 65 -40.90 33.25 12.79
N PRO A 66 -40.54 32.50 11.73
CA PRO A 66 -41.12 32.71 10.41
C PRO A 66 -42.59 32.27 10.38
N SER A 67 -43.43 33.07 9.72
CA SER A 67 -44.86 32.81 9.63
C SER A 67 -45.17 31.87 8.46
N PRO A 68 -46.15 30.94 8.60
CA PRO A 68 -46.54 30.07 7.51
C PRO A 68 -47.07 30.88 6.32
N PRO A 69 -46.74 30.47 5.08
CA PRO A 69 -47.26 31.13 3.89
C PRO A 69 -48.80 31.08 3.86
N PRO A 70 -49.48 32.14 3.41
CA PRO A 70 -50.94 32.16 3.31
C PRO A 70 -51.44 31.10 2.31
N SER A 71 -52.54 30.43 2.66
CA SER A 71 -53.14 29.32 1.89
C SER A 71 -53.80 29.74 0.57
N VAL A 72 -54.06 31.04 0.36
CA VAL A 72 -54.64 31.60 -0.85
C VAL A 72 -53.83 32.84 -1.27
N PRO A 73 -53.36 32.94 -2.52
CA PRO A 73 -52.66 34.13 -2.98
C PRO A 73 -53.66 35.30 -3.10
N THR A 74 -53.57 36.26 -2.18
CA THR A 74 -54.35 37.50 -2.23
C THR A 74 -53.85 38.36 -3.41
N PRO A 75 -54.71 38.85 -4.34
CA PRO A 75 -54.25 39.55 -5.54
C PRO A 75 -53.67 40.95 -5.32
N ALA A 76 -53.68 41.48 -4.10
CA ALA A 76 -53.48 42.90 -3.83
C ALA A 76 -52.03 43.35 -3.54
N ALA A 77 -51.03 42.47 -3.68
CA ALA A 77 -49.61 42.81 -3.44
C ALA A 77 -48.77 42.75 -4.73
N ALA A 78 -49.37 43.11 -5.87
CA ALA A 78 -48.69 43.02 -7.15
C ALA A 78 -47.81 44.25 -7.49
N ASP A 79 -47.99 45.39 -6.80
CA ASP A 79 -47.36 46.64 -7.23
C ASP A 79 -46.28 47.17 -6.28
N ASP A 80 -45.92 46.42 -5.23
CA ASP A 80 -44.88 46.80 -4.26
C ASP A 80 -43.75 45.75 -4.21
N GLU A 81 -42.58 46.09 -4.78
CA GLU A 81 -41.42 45.20 -4.83
C GLU A 81 -40.88 44.84 -3.44
N ASP A 82 -40.95 45.76 -2.47
CA ASP A 82 -40.44 45.52 -1.12
C ASP A 82 -41.35 44.56 -0.34
N ALA A 83 -42.67 44.66 -0.56
CA ALA A 83 -43.63 43.72 -0.01
C ALA A 83 -43.48 42.31 -0.60
N ARG A 84 -43.13 42.21 -1.89
CA ARG A 84 -42.82 40.93 -2.56
C ARG A 84 -41.52 40.31 -2.04
N ARG A 85 -40.44 41.08 -1.94
CA ARG A 85 -39.15 40.61 -1.37
C ARG A 85 -39.29 40.15 0.08
N SER A 86 -39.99 40.91 0.91
CA SER A 86 -40.26 40.53 2.31
C SER A 86 -41.05 39.21 2.43
N ARG A 87 -42.02 38.99 1.52
CA ARG A 87 -42.79 37.74 1.46
C ARG A 87 -41.93 36.55 1.02
N ASP A 88 -41.06 36.74 0.03
CA ASP A 88 -40.16 35.69 -0.45
C ASP A 88 -39.08 35.34 0.59
N ASP A 89 -38.50 36.34 1.25
CA ASP A 89 -37.55 36.15 2.35
C ASP A 89 -38.21 35.40 3.53
N ASN A 90 -39.46 35.72 3.89
CA ASN A 90 -40.21 34.98 4.91
C ASN A 90 -40.52 33.53 4.45
N ASN A 91 -40.83 33.31 3.18
CA ASN A 91 -41.05 31.96 2.64
C ASN A 91 -39.78 31.10 2.69
N VAL A 92 -38.62 31.67 2.37
CA VAL A 92 -37.32 31.01 2.45
C VAL A 92 -36.96 30.73 3.91
N ALA A 93 -37.15 31.70 4.81
CA ALA A 93 -36.94 31.53 6.25
C ALA A 93 -37.87 30.44 6.83
N TRP A 94 -39.14 30.41 6.45
CA TRP A 94 -40.10 29.39 6.89
C TRP A 94 -39.69 27.99 6.44
N ARG A 95 -39.29 27.81 5.17
CA ARG A 95 -38.81 26.53 4.65
C ARG A 95 -37.52 26.08 5.34
N THR A 96 -36.62 27.01 5.62
CA THR A 96 -35.35 26.73 6.30
C THR A 96 -35.58 26.30 7.75
N ASP A 97 -36.47 26.98 8.47
CA ASP A 97 -36.92 26.57 9.82
C ASP A 97 -37.51 25.15 9.82
N ARG A 98 -38.30 24.78 8.80
CA ARG A 98 -38.84 23.40 8.68
C ARG A 98 -37.75 22.35 8.51
N VAL A 99 -36.69 22.65 7.76
CA VAL A 99 -35.56 21.72 7.59
C VAL A 99 -34.78 21.57 8.89
N VAL A 100 -34.41 22.67 9.55
CA VAL A 100 -33.69 22.62 10.82
C VAL A 100 -34.52 21.88 11.88
N LYS A 101 -35.83 22.15 11.95
CA LYS A 101 -36.74 21.41 12.81
C LYS A 101 -36.79 19.93 12.46
N GLY A 102 -36.88 19.59 11.18
CA GLY A 102 -36.87 18.21 10.69
C GLY A 102 -35.58 17.48 11.08
N TRP A 103 -34.44 18.17 11.03
CA TRP A 103 -33.16 17.62 11.47
C TRP A 103 -33.15 17.34 12.97
N ILE A 104 -33.62 18.29 13.79
CA ILE A 104 -33.73 18.10 15.23
C ILE A 104 -34.63 16.91 15.52
N LEU A 105 -35.86 16.88 15.00
CA LEU A 105 -36.82 15.81 15.23
C LEU A 105 -36.32 14.42 14.77
N GLY A 106 -35.66 14.36 13.60
CA GLY A 106 -35.10 13.11 13.06
C GLY A 106 -34.00 12.50 13.93
N SER A 107 -33.37 13.32 14.77
CA SER A 107 -32.32 12.92 15.72
C SER A 107 -32.85 12.51 17.11
N LEU A 108 -34.16 12.58 17.36
CA LEU A 108 -34.77 12.23 18.64
C LEU A 108 -35.27 10.78 18.66
N ALA A 109 -35.20 10.14 19.83
CA ALA A 109 -35.88 8.87 20.05
C ALA A 109 -37.38 9.11 20.31
N ASP A 110 -38.20 8.10 20.04
CA ASP A 110 -39.67 8.15 20.15
C ASP A 110 -40.23 8.81 21.43
N PRO A 111 -39.70 8.52 22.63
CA PRO A 111 -40.21 9.13 23.87
C PRO A 111 -40.01 10.66 23.92
N VAL A 112 -38.84 11.13 23.48
CA VAL A 112 -38.48 12.55 23.46
C VAL A 112 -39.14 13.25 22.28
N LEU A 113 -39.27 12.58 21.14
CA LEU A 113 -39.94 13.13 19.96
C LEU A 113 -41.39 13.55 20.27
N ARG A 114 -42.13 12.72 21.03
CA ARG A 114 -43.53 12.99 21.38
C ARG A 114 -43.71 14.24 22.23
N THR A 115 -42.70 14.65 23.00
CA THR A 115 -42.81 15.82 23.88
C THR A 115 -42.62 17.13 23.13
N VAL A 116 -41.90 17.15 22.00
CA VAL A 116 -41.57 18.39 21.28
C VAL A 116 -42.12 18.47 19.86
N ALA A 117 -42.64 17.37 19.29
CA ALA A 117 -43.15 17.34 17.92
C ALA A 117 -44.29 18.35 17.63
N HIS A 118 -45.06 18.72 18.66
CA HIS A 118 -46.19 19.65 18.55
C HIS A 118 -45.77 21.13 18.48
N LEU A 119 -44.53 21.46 18.83
CA LEU A 119 -44.04 22.85 18.88
C LEU A 119 -43.94 23.44 17.47
N ALA A 120 -44.09 24.75 17.32
CA ALA A 120 -44.25 25.36 16.01
C ALA A 120 -42.93 25.43 15.22
N THR A 121 -41.86 25.97 15.82
CA THR A 121 -40.58 26.31 15.16
C THR A 121 -39.41 25.44 15.61
N ALA A 122 -38.29 25.49 14.87
CA ALA A 122 -37.05 24.81 15.27
C ALA A 122 -36.52 25.34 16.60
N ARG A 123 -36.63 26.66 16.82
CA ARG A 123 -36.28 27.34 18.06
C ARG A 123 -37.06 26.82 19.25
N ASP A 124 -38.39 26.70 19.13
CA ASP A 124 -39.23 26.23 20.22
C ASP A 124 -38.85 24.81 20.63
N VAL A 125 -38.62 23.94 19.63
CA VAL A 125 -38.14 22.57 19.85
C VAL A 125 -36.78 22.57 20.55
N TRP A 126 -35.83 23.39 20.10
CA TRP A 126 -34.50 23.48 20.68
C TRP A 126 -34.53 23.95 22.15
N ALA A 127 -35.29 25.03 22.43
CA ALA A 127 -35.42 25.61 23.76
C ALA A 127 -36.11 24.66 24.74
N GLU A 128 -37.14 23.93 24.30
CA GLU A 128 -37.85 22.98 25.17
C GLU A 128 -36.99 21.75 25.49
N LEU A 129 -36.17 21.28 24.54
CA LEU A 129 -35.18 20.22 24.79
C LEU A 129 -34.08 20.67 25.76
N GLU A 130 -33.58 21.90 25.61
CA GLU A 130 -32.59 22.48 26.51
C GLU A 130 -33.12 22.65 27.94
N LYS A 131 -34.38 23.08 28.06
CA LYS A 131 -35.06 23.24 29.35
C LYS A 131 -35.37 21.91 30.05
N ASN A 132 -35.87 20.91 29.33
CA ASN A 132 -36.37 19.67 29.93
C ASN A 132 -35.33 18.55 30.05
N ILE A 133 -34.32 18.54 29.17
CA ILE A 133 -33.31 17.47 29.10
C ILE A 133 -31.90 18.00 29.37
N GLY A 134 -31.63 19.26 29.04
CA GLY A 134 -30.29 19.84 29.07
C GLY A 134 -29.71 20.18 30.44
N GLY A 135 -30.52 20.18 31.51
CA GLY A 135 -30.09 20.65 32.82
C GLY A 135 -29.67 22.13 32.80
N PRO A 136 -29.24 22.73 33.93
CA PRO A 136 -28.76 24.10 33.94
C PRO A 136 -27.55 24.23 32.99
N PRO A 137 -27.48 25.30 32.17
CA PRO A 137 -26.47 25.41 31.12
C PRO A 137 -25.06 25.40 31.73
N PRO A 138 -24.10 24.68 31.12
CA PRO A 138 -22.70 24.82 31.51
C PRO A 138 -22.26 26.27 31.24
N SER A 139 -21.64 26.88 32.24
CA SER A 139 -21.14 28.26 32.19
C SER A 139 -20.35 28.53 30.91
N HIS A 140 -20.70 29.63 30.22
CA HIS A 140 -20.17 30.15 28.95
C HIS A 140 -18.68 30.58 28.97
N ARG A 141 -17.77 29.83 29.61
CA ARG A 141 -16.35 30.23 29.79
C ARG A 141 -15.25 29.41 29.09
N PRO A 142 -15.40 28.14 28.64
CA PRO A 142 -14.26 27.40 28.06
C PRO A 142 -13.95 27.69 26.57
N ALA A 143 -14.85 28.34 25.82
CA ALA A 143 -14.70 28.52 24.36
C ALA A 143 -13.66 29.59 23.96
N THR A 144 -13.50 30.66 24.74
CA THR A 144 -12.59 31.78 24.41
C THR A 144 -11.12 31.45 24.68
N ALA A 145 -10.83 30.75 25.80
CA ALA A 145 -9.48 30.30 26.14
C ALA A 145 -8.96 29.26 25.12
N THR A 146 -9.79 28.31 24.72
CA THR A 146 -9.45 27.30 23.71
C THR A 146 -9.13 27.92 22.35
N ARG A 147 -9.89 28.94 21.92
CA ARG A 147 -9.65 29.66 20.66
C ARG A 147 -8.34 30.45 20.68
N ALA A 148 -8.00 31.10 21.80
CA ALA A 148 -6.74 31.81 21.95
C ALA A 148 -5.52 30.86 21.92
N THR A 149 -5.65 29.69 22.54
CA THR A 149 -4.65 28.60 22.50
C THR A 149 -4.44 28.06 21.08
N LEU A 150 -5.51 27.87 20.31
CA LEU A 150 -5.45 27.40 18.91
C LEU A 150 -4.80 28.42 17.96
N MET A 151 -4.92 29.72 18.26
CA MET A 151 -4.33 30.81 17.46
C MET A 151 -2.92 31.21 17.91
N GLY A 152 -2.42 30.68 19.03
CA GLY A 152 -1.08 30.97 19.55
C GLY A 152 -0.91 32.37 20.17
N GLU A 153 -2.02 33.06 20.49
CA GLU A 153 -2.00 34.45 20.96
C GLU A 153 -1.79 34.55 22.48
N TRP A 154 -0.52 34.46 22.90
CA TRP A 154 -0.15 34.46 24.34
C TRP A 154 -0.67 35.68 25.12
N ALA A 155 -0.67 36.87 24.52
CA ALA A 155 -1.10 38.09 25.22
C ALA A 155 -2.59 38.04 25.65
N GLN A 156 -3.46 37.51 24.78
CA GLN A 156 -4.87 37.32 25.11
C GLN A 156 -5.07 36.16 26.08
N ALA A 157 -4.36 35.05 25.90
CA ALA A 157 -4.42 33.92 26.82
C ALA A 157 -3.95 34.30 28.23
N LYS A 158 -2.85 35.05 28.35
CA LYS A 158 -2.33 35.54 29.64
C LYS A 158 -3.33 36.45 30.35
N GLN A 159 -3.99 37.36 29.64
CA GLN A 159 -5.02 38.21 30.24
C GLN A 159 -6.22 37.41 30.78
N ILE A 160 -6.57 36.29 30.14
CA ILE A 160 -7.63 35.38 30.61
C ILE A 160 -7.14 34.58 31.83
N ILE A 161 -5.90 34.09 31.81
CA ILE A 161 -5.29 33.33 32.91
C ILE A 161 -5.08 34.21 34.16
N ASP A 162 -4.64 35.46 33.99
CA ASP A 162 -4.48 36.43 35.08
C ASP A 162 -5.82 36.79 35.74
N ARG A 163 -6.93 36.70 34.98
CA ARG A 163 -8.31 36.94 35.47
C ARG A 163 -8.94 35.71 36.11
N ASP A 164 -8.59 34.53 35.62
CA ASP A 164 -9.09 33.25 36.11
C ASP A 164 -7.96 32.20 36.09
N PRO A 165 -7.25 32.02 37.22
CA PRO A 165 -6.20 31.01 37.33
C PRO A 165 -6.69 29.58 37.01
N HIS A 166 -7.99 29.31 37.17
CA HIS A 166 -8.58 28.01 36.82
C HIS A 166 -8.74 27.81 35.30
N ALA A 167 -8.53 28.83 34.46
CA ALA A 167 -8.54 28.71 33.00
C ALA A 167 -7.39 27.84 32.47
N THR A 168 -6.26 27.75 33.20
CA THR A 168 -5.16 26.83 32.87
C THR A 168 -5.51 25.36 33.14
N THR A 169 -6.42 25.13 34.09
CA THR A 169 -6.92 23.81 34.51
C THR A 169 -8.24 23.41 33.87
N ALA A 170 -8.86 24.33 33.11
CA ALA A 170 -10.16 24.10 32.51
C ALA A 170 -10.06 22.92 31.52
N ARG A 171 -10.66 21.80 31.90
CA ARG A 171 -10.78 20.61 31.06
C ARG A 171 -11.87 20.89 30.03
N ILE A 172 -11.59 20.66 28.75
CA ILE A 172 -12.63 20.72 27.73
C ILE A 172 -13.62 19.58 28.02
N ALA A 173 -14.90 19.93 28.09
CA ALA A 173 -15.95 19.12 28.71
C ALA A 173 -16.16 17.71 28.11
N PHE A 174 -15.58 17.41 26.94
CA PHE A 174 -15.77 16.15 26.21
C PHE A 174 -14.47 15.36 25.93
N THR A 175 -13.29 15.97 25.97
CA THR A 175 -12.00 15.25 25.75
C THR A 175 -11.14 15.22 27.01
N LEU A 176 -11.54 15.96 28.05
CA LEU A 176 -10.76 16.23 29.26
C LEU A 176 -9.38 16.85 29.00
N GLU A 177 -9.11 17.29 27.77
CA GLU A 177 -7.86 17.95 27.37
C GLU A 177 -7.71 19.28 28.11
N THR A 178 -6.48 19.55 28.53
CA THR A 178 -6.10 20.86 29.06
C THR A 178 -5.61 21.76 27.93
N SER A 179 -5.57 23.07 28.18
CA SER A 179 -4.96 24.05 27.27
C SER A 179 -3.54 23.65 26.83
N LEU A 180 -2.80 22.94 27.69
CA LEU A 180 -1.46 22.43 27.38
C LEU A 180 -1.48 21.30 26.33
N HIS A 181 -2.44 20.38 26.36
CA HIS A 181 -2.56 19.31 25.36
C HIS A 181 -2.75 19.91 23.96
N ILE A 182 -3.65 20.88 23.84
CA ILE A 182 -3.95 21.56 22.57
C ILE A 182 -2.76 22.38 22.10
N ALA A 183 -2.14 23.17 22.99
CA ALA A 183 -0.98 23.99 22.65
C ALA A 183 0.16 23.13 22.09
N VAL A 184 0.44 21.99 22.73
CA VAL A 184 1.47 21.05 22.29
C VAL A 184 1.11 20.40 20.95
N GLY A 185 -0.15 19.95 20.80
CA GLY A 185 -0.62 19.27 19.60
C GLY A 185 -0.67 20.16 18.35
N THR A 186 -0.86 21.47 18.51
CA THR A 186 -0.87 22.40 17.36
C THR A 186 0.50 22.61 16.73
N GLY A 187 1.60 22.39 17.47
CA GLY A 187 2.98 22.49 16.97
C GLY A 187 3.45 23.89 16.52
N LYS A 188 2.59 24.92 16.61
CA LYS A 188 2.81 26.22 15.94
C LYS A 188 3.21 27.36 16.88
N ALA A 189 3.27 27.13 18.19
CA ALA A 189 3.55 28.19 19.17
C ALA A 189 4.44 27.69 20.33
N LEU A 190 5.71 27.42 20.06
CA LEU A 190 6.66 26.95 21.08
C LEU A 190 6.79 27.92 22.27
N HIS A 191 6.83 29.23 21.99
CA HIS A 191 6.85 30.27 23.02
C HIS A 191 5.57 30.28 23.89
N PHE A 192 4.43 29.91 23.31
CA PHE A 192 3.18 29.75 24.05
C PHE A 192 3.26 28.54 25.00
N VAL A 193 3.80 27.40 24.52
CA VAL A 193 4.02 26.21 25.36
C VAL A 193 4.99 26.52 26.49
N GLN A 194 6.13 27.18 26.22
CA GLN A 194 7.10 27.57 27.24
C GLN A 194 6.44 28.42 28.32
N ASN A 195 5.79 29.52 27.94
CA ASN A 195 5.19 30.42 28.91
C ASN A 195 4.05 29.75 29.70
N LEU A 196 3.31 28.82 29.08
CA LEU A 196 2.26 28.07 29.77
C LEU A 196 2.86 27.09 30.79
N VAL A 197 3.94 26.40 30.45
CA VAL A 197 4.66 25.49 31.36
C VAL A 197 5.28 26.27 32.53
N ASP A 198 5.81 27.47 32.29
CA ASP A 198 6.45 28.31 33.33
C ASP A 198 5.46 28.79 34.41
N ILE A 199 4.17 28.94 34.07
CA ILE A 199 3.12 29.40 35.00
C ILE A 199 2.28 28.25 35.58
N MET A 200 2.32 27.06 34.98
CA MET A 200 1.52 25.92 35.43
C MET A 200 2.19 25.19 36.61
N PRO A 201 1.45 24.89 37.68
CA PRO A 201 1.88 23.96 38.72
C PRO A 201 2.34 22.60 38.17
N ASP A 202 3.41 22.03 38.74
CA ASP A 202 4.01 20.77 38.26
C ASP A 202 3.03 19.58 38.29
N ASP A 203 2.09 19.58 39.24
CA ASP A 203 1.02 18.58 39.34
C ASP A 203 0.13 18.53 38.09
N LEU A 204 -0.04 19.69 37.43
CA LEU A 204 -0.93 19.84 36.27
C LEU A 204 -0.28 19.44 34.95
N LEU A 205 1.06 19.40 34.89
CA LEU A 205 1.81 18.93 33.72
C LEU A 205 1.60 17.42 33.47
N GLY A 206 1.27 16.67 34.53
CA GLY A 206 0.97 15.24 34.47
C GLY A 206 -0.53 14.90 34.34
N VAL A 207 -1.39 15.90 34.14
CA VAL A 207 -2.83 15.66 33.95
C VAL A 207 -3.05 14.87 32.66
N LYS A 208 -3.94 13.89 32.76
CA LYS A 208 -4.32 13.01 31.66
C LYS A 208 -5.66 13.42 31.03
N ASP A 209 -5.76 13.31 29.71
CA ASP A 209 -7.01 13.40 28.97
C ASP A 209 -7.87 12.12 29.12
N GLU A 210 -8.98 12.00 28.38
CA GLU A 210 -9.85 10.81 28.42
C GLU A 210 -9.16 9.51 27.94
N LEU A 211 -8.17 9.62 27.07
CA LEU A 211 -7.38 8.50 26.57
C LEU A 211 -6.20 8.15 27.49
N GLY A 212 -5.98 8.94 28.54
CA GLY A 212 -4.87 8.77 29.46
C GLY A 212 -3.60 9.49 29.02
N TYR A 213 -3.65 10.28 27.94
CA TYR A 213 -2.51 11.01 27.42
C TYR A 213 -2.19 12.21 28.29
N THR A 214 -0.89 12.40 28.54
CA THR A 214 -0.33 13.65 29.04
C THR A 214 0.06 14.55 27.87
N ALA A 215 0.41 15.81 28.15
CA ALA A 215 0.97 16.70 27.14
C ALA A 215 2.20 16.10 26.42
N LEU A 216 3.01 15.29 27.12
CA LEU A 216 4.16 14.61 26.51
C LEU A 216 3.77 13.48 25.55
N HIS A 217 2.64 12.79 25.79
CA HIS A 217 2.09 11.83 24.83
C HIS A 217 1.66 12.53 23.55
N VAL A 218 1.00 13.69 23.67
CA VAL A 218 0.60 14.51 22.51
C VAL A 218 1.84 15.03 21.75
N ALA A 219 2.88 15.48 22.45
CA ALA A 219 4.14 15.89 21.83
C ALA A 219 4.78 14.74 21.04
N SER A 220 4.74 13.54 21.61
CA SER A 220 5.31 12.32 20.99
C SER A 220 4.51 11.88 19.76
N LEU A 221 3.19 11.95 19.84
CA LEU A 221 2.27 11.60 18.75
C LEU A 221 2.40 12.56 17.57
N THR A 222 2.63 13.85 17.83
CA THR A 222 2.72 14.92 16.81
C THR A 222 4.14 15.22 16.34
N GLY A 223 5.16 14.62 16.97
CA GLY A 223 6.56 14.86 16.63
C GLY A 223 7.08 16.23 17.06
N ASN A 224 6.44 16.86 18.05
CA ASN A 224 6.84 18.16 18.57
C ASN A 224 8.01 18.02 19.55
N THR A 225 9.21 17.70 19.03
CA THR A 225 10.43 17.49 19.83
C THR A 225 10.77 18.67 20.74
N ALA A 226 10.49 19.90 20.29
CA ALA A 226 10.78 21.10 21.08
C ALA A 226 9.87 21.21 22.31
N ALA A 227 8.57 20.94 22.16
CA ALA A 227 7.67 20.87 23.32
C ALA A 227 8.00 19.67 24.24
N ALA A 228 8.39 18.54 23.66
CA ALA A 228 8.84 17.38 24.45
C ALA A 228 10.05 17.72 25.33
N LYS A 229 11.02 18.50 24.81
CA LYS A 229 12.17 18.99 25.57
C LYS A 229 11.74 19.84 26.77
N ILE A 230 10.92 20.86 26.53
CA ILE A 230 10.41 21.76 27.58
C ILE A 230 9.70 20.98 28.69
N LEU A 231 8.84 20.03 28.33
CA LEU A 231 8.08 19.23 29.28
C LEU A 231 8.98 18.31 30.11
N VAL A 232 9.97 17.67 29.49
CA VAL A 232 10.90 16.76 30.16
C VAL A 232 11.89 17.52 31.05
N ASP A 233 12.38 18.68 30.60
CA ASP A 233 13.28 19.54 31.40
C ASP A 233 12.62 19.98 32.70
N ARG A 234 11.30 20.27 32.65
CA ARG A 234 10.52 20.66 33.83
C ARG A 234 10.12 19.46 34.69
N ARG A 235 9.66 18.37 34.06
CA ARG A 235 9.06 17.22 34.75
C ARG A 235 9.50 15.89 34.10
N PRO A 236 10.69 15.37 34.44
CA PRO A 236 11.26 14.21 33.75
C PRO A 236 10.48 12.90 33.96
N ASP A 237 9.74 12.76 35.05
CA ASP A 237 8.92 11.58 35.36
C ASP A 237 7.80 11.33 34.34
N LEU A 238 7.41 12.36 33.55
CA LEU A 238 6.43 12.23 32.47
C LEU A 238 6.85 11.19 31.41
N LEU A 239 8.15 10.94 31.26
CA LEU A 239 8.69 9.90 30.38
C LEU A 239 8.20 8.49 30.76
N CYS A 240 7.90 8.27 32.04
CA CYS A 240 7.49 7.01 32.64
C CYS A 240 6.00 6.96 33.04
N VAL A 241 5.18 7.91 32.57
CA VAL A 241 3.73 7.87 32.79
C VAL A 241 3.08 7.11 31.63
N PRO A 242 2.39 5.98 31.87
CA PRO A 242 1.66 5.27 30.81
C PRO A 242 0.26 5.87 30.59
N ASP A 243 -0.26 5.75 29.37
CA ASP A 243 -1.66 6.03 29.01
C ASP A 243 -2.64 4.95 29.51
N ASN A 244 -3.92 5.04 29.13
CA ASN A 244 -4.94 4.05 29.52
C ASN A 244 -4.74 2.66 28.88
N THR A 245 -3.89 2.56 27.84
CA THR A 245 -3.52 1.33 27.14
C THR A 245 -2.19 0.74 27.62
N GLY A 246 -1.52 1.39 28.59
CA GLY A 246 -0.20 1.00 29.07
C GLY A 246 0.95 1.44 28.16
N SER A 247 0.72 2.34 27.21
CA SER A 247 1.74 2.88 26.31
C SER A 247 2.38 4.14 26.90
N PHE A 248 3.68 4.27 26.72
CA PHE A 248 4.46 5.43 27.17
C PHE A 248 4.69 6.42 26.01
N PRO A 249 5.11 7.67 26.27
CA PRO A 249 5.39 8.63 25.21
C PRO A 249 6.33 8.10 24.12
N VAL A 250 7.36 7.33 24.50
CA VAL A 250 8.29 6.69 23.56
C VAL A 250 7.62 5.72 22.58
N HIS A 251 6.55 5.02 23.00
CA HIS A 251 5.79 4.14 22.12
C HIS A 251 5.01 4.91 21.07
N LEU A 252 4.43 6.07 21.43
CA LEU A 252 3.70 6.92 20.49
C LEU A 252 4.65 7.58 19.49
N ALA A 253 5.83 8.04 19.94
CA ALA A 253 6.85 8.58 19.05
C ALA A 253 7.33 7.52 18.03
N ALA A 254 7.48 6.26 18.47
CA ALA A 254 7.81 5.14 17.59
C ALA A 254 6.67 4.83 16.60
N LEU A 255 5.43 4.79 17.07
CA LEU A 255 4.25 4.50 16.24
C LEU A 255 4.04 5.55 15.14
N SER A 256 4.23 6.82 15.47
CA SER A 256 4.16 7.93 14.51
C SER A 256 5.43 8.12 13.66
N ALA A 257 6.43 7.25 13.84
CA ALA A 257 7.72 7.30 13.14
C ALA A 257 8.46 8.65 13.24
N HIS A 258 8.31 9.36 14.35
CA HIS A 258 9.00 10.63 14.60
C HIS A 258 10.41 10.38 15.15
N GLY A 259 11.35 10.04 14.26
CA GLY A 259 12.70 9.59 14.64
C GLY A 259 13.48 10.53 15.57
N GLU A 260 13.38 11.85 15.39
CA GLU A 260 14.07 12.81 16.27
C GLU A 260 13.48 12.80 17.69
N THR A 261 12.14 12.89 17.81
CA THR A 261 11.45 12.82 19.09
C THR A 261 11.68 11.47 19.76
N LEU A 262 11.65 10.37 19.00
CA LEU A 262 11.92 9.02 19.48
C LEU A 262 13.33 8.92 20.08
N TRP A 263 14.36 9.36 19.37
CA TRP A 263 15.74 9.31 19.87
C TRP A 263 15.93 10.18 21.11
N TYR A 264 15.31 11.35 21.15
CA TYR A 264 15.34 12.21 22.34
C TYR A 264 14.73 11.51 23.56
N LEU A 265 13.54 10.92 23.42
CA LEU A 265 12.89 10.22 24.53
C LEU A 265 13.72 9.01 24.99
N ILE A 266 14.38 8.31 24.05
CA ILE A 266 15.27 7.19 24.38
C ILE A 266 16.54 7.63 25.11
N SER A 267 17.12 8.78 24.76
CA SER A 267 18.33 9.27 25.43
C SER A 267 18.06 9.79 26.83
N GLU A 268 16.90 10.40 27.07
CA GLU A 268 16.56 11.01 28.36
C GLU A 268 15.95 10.02 29.37
N THR A 269 15.34 8.93 28.91
CA THR A 269 14.72 7.95 29.81
C THR A 269 15.79 7.09 30.48
N LYS A 270 15.88 7.16 31.81
CA LYS A 270 16.85 6.36 32.59
C LYS A 270 16.35 4.93 32.78
N ASP A 271 17.28 3.97 32.72
CA ASP A 271 16.97 2.54 32.81
C ASP A 271 16.39 2.13 34.17
N ASP A 272 16.80 2.82 35.24
CA ASP A 272 16.40 2.52 36.62
C ASP A 272 15.01 3.08 36.99
N TRP A 273 14.32 3.76 36.05
CA TRP A 273 13.01 4.33 36.32
C TRP A 273 11.89 3.29 36.23
N PHE A 274 10.97 3.36 37.19
CA PHE A 274 9.82 2.46 37.28
C PHE A 274 8.50 3.24 37.26
N PRO A 275 7.53 2.83 36.43
CA PRO A 275 7.58 1.72 35.47
C PRO A 275 8.46 2.05 34.25
N SER A 276 9.24 1.06 33.77
CA SER A 276 10.15 1.25 32.64
C SER A 276 9.46 0.95 31.30
N PRO A 277 9.62 1.80 30.28
CA PRO A 277 9.12 1.50 28.93
C PRO A 277 9.93 0.42 28.20
N TYR A 278 11.06 -0.03 28.77
CA TYR A 278 12.01 -0.93 28.11
C TYR A 278 12.02 -2.37 28.66
N LEU A 279 11.26 -2.64 29.72
CA LEU A 279 11.24 -3.95 30.38
C LEU A 279 9.97 -4.74 30.07
N GLY A 280 10.08 -6.07 30.03
CA GLY A 280 8.92 -6.95 29.94
C GLY A 280 8.05 -6.74 28.68
N GLU A 281 6.73 -6.79 28.86
CA GLU A 281 5.76 -6.67 27.75
C GLU A 281 5.82 -5.29 27.08
N THR A 282 6.07 -4.21 27.84
CA THR A 282 6.17 -2.85 27.29
C THR A 282 7.43 -2.67 26.47
N GLY A 283 8.58 -3.15 26.94
CA GLY A 283 9.83 -3.16 26.18
C GLY A 283 9.72 -3.94 24.86
N LEU A 284 9.08 -5.12 24.90
CA LEU A 284 8.82 -5.90 23.69
C LEU A 284 7.86 -5.18 22.75
N LYS A 285 6.82 -4.53 23.27
CA LYS A 285 5.87 -3.73 22.48
C LYS A 285 6.61 -2.61 21.73
N LEU A 286 7.49 -1.86 22.41
CA LEU A 286 8.30 -0.83 21.78
C LEU A 286 9.18 -1.41 20.66
N LEU A 287 9.89 -2.51 20.92
CA LEU A 287 10.74 -3.17 19.93
C LEU A 287 9.96 -3.61 18.69
N CYS A 288 8.77 -4.18 18.87
CA CYS A 288 7.88 -4.55 17.77
C CYS A 288 7.41 -3.32 16.97
N ILE A 289 7.04 -2.22 17.64
CA ILE A 289 6.59 -0.99 16.96
C ILE A 289 7.71 -0.41 16.09
N VAL A 290 8.94 -0.33 16.60
CA VAL A 290 10.07 0.22 15.79
C VAL A 290 10.45 -0.68 14.62
N ILE A 291 10.27 -2.01 14.74
CA ILE A 291 10.41 -2.94 13.61
C ILE A 291 9.29 -2.71 12.59
N ASP A 292 8.05 -2.54 13.04
CA ASP A 292 6.90 -2.28 12.18
C ASP A 292 7.01 -0.93 11.46
N ALA A 293 7.66 0.06 12.08
CA ALA A 293 7.97 1.36 11.51
C ALA A 293 9.25 1.40 10.63
N ASP A 294 9.93 0.25 10.43
CA ASP A 294 11.20 0.12 9.69
C ASP A 294 12.37 0.95 10.26
N ILE A 295 12.34 1.28 11.56
CA ILE A 295 13.37 2.04 12.30
C ILE A 295 14.39 1.05 12.90
N PHE A 296 15.13 0.37 12.02
CA PHE A 296 16.02 -0.75 12.41
C PHE A 296 17.23 -0.34 13.25
N ASP A 297 17.65 0.92 13.18
CA ASP A 297 18.73 1.48 14.02
C ASP A 297 18.33 1.51 15.50
N VAL A 298 17.12 2.01 15.80
CA VAL A 298 16.56 1.99 17.16
C VAL A 298 16.27 0.56 17.59
N ALA A 299 15.69 -0.26 16.71
CA ALA A 299 15.41 -1.67 17.00
C ALA A 299 16.68 -2.44 17.38
N LEU A 300 17.78 -2.23 16.64
CA LEU A 300 19.09 -2.83 16.92
C LEU A 300 19.68 -2.34 18.25
N TYR A 301 19.55 -1.05 18.54
CA TYR A 301 19.96 -0.48 19.83
C TYR A 301 19.21 -1.15 20.99
N LEU A 302 17.88 -1.23 20.91
CA LEU A 302 17.03 -1.86 21.93
C LEU A 302 17.37 -3.35 22.10
N ALA A 303 17.56 -4.09 21.01
CA ALA A 303 17.90 -5.51 21.06
C ALA A 303 19.29 -5.77 21.68
N LYS A 304 20.28 -4.90 21.42
CA LYS A 304 21.62 -5.02 22.00
C LYS A 304 21.65 -4.64 23.49
N LYS A 305 20.90 -3.61 23.89
CA LYS A 305 20.88 -3.10 25.27
C LYS A 305 20.01 -3.97 26.19
N TYR A 306 18.83 -4.37 25.72
CA TYR A 306 17.85 -5.14 26.50
C TYR A 306 17.72 -6.57 25.96
N THR A 307 18.75 -7.37 26.19
CA THR A 307 18.89 -8.71 25.59
C THR A 307 17.72 -9.65 25.90
N HIS A 308 17.15 -9.54 27.09
CA HIS A 308 16.00 -10.33 27.54
C HIS A 308 14.75 -10.17 26.65
N LEU A 309 14.60 -9.06 25.91
CA LEU A 309 13.46 -8.83 25.02
C LEU A 309 13.36 -9.87 23.90
N ALA A 310 14.48 -10.46 23.47
CA ALA A 310 14.50 -11.47 22.42
C ALA A 310 13.74 -12.75 22.80
N ALA A 311 13.68 -13.07 24.11
CA ALA A 311 13.03 -14.25 24.64
C ALA A 311 11.53 -14.07 24.94
N LEU A 312 11.02 -12.84 24.85
CA LEU A 312 9.65 -12.52 25.25
C LEU A 312 8.65 -12.71 24.11
N LYS A 313 7.40 -12.92 24.50
CA LYS A 313 6.23 -12.92 23.61
C LYS A 313 5.13 -12.04 24.18
N LEU A 314 4.45 -11.32 23.30
CA LEU A 314 3.20 -10.63 23.62
C LEU A 314 2.07 -11.65 23.78
N ARG A 315 0.92 -11.21 24.30
CA ARG A 315 -0.26 -12.06 24.56
C ARG A 315 -0.81 -12.77 23.32
N ASP A 316 -0.62 -12.19 22.14
CA ASP A 316 -1.00 -12.74 20.85
C ASP A 316 0.03 -13.76 20.30
N GLY A 317 1.13 -14.00 21.02
CA GLY A 317 2.24 -14.86 20.61
C GLY A 317 3.32 -14.15 19.80
N THR A 318 3.17 -12.84 19.52
CA THR A 318 4.15 -12.05 18.77
C THR A 318 5.48 -11.96 19.52
N SER A 319 6.58 -12.24 18.82
CA SER A 319 7.95 -11.94 19.24
C SER A 319 8.59 -10.89 18.33
N ALA A 320 9.69 -10.27 18.77
CA ALA A 320 10.46 -9.36 17.92
C ALA A 320 10.96 -10.08 16.65
N LEU A 321 11.38 -11.35 16.79
CA LEU A 321 11.86 -12.14 15.67
C LEU A 321 10.76 -12.47 14.64
N SER A 322 9.53 -12.73 15.10
CA SER A 322 8.40 -12.93 14.18
C SER A 322 8.03 -11.65 13.42
N ARG A 323 8.16 -10.48 14.06
CA ARG A 323 7.89 -9.19 13.40
C ARG A 323 8.89 -8.91 12.29
N ILE A 324 10.18 -9.07 12.56
CA ILE A 324 11.19 -8.84 11.51
C ILE A 324 11.07 -9.89 10.39
N ALA A 325 10.73 -11.15 10.68
CA ALA A 325 10.54 -12.16 9.63
C ALA A 325 9.35 -11.85 8.69
N LEU A 326 8.34 -11.10 9.16
CA LEU A 326 7.24 -10.62 8.32
C LEU A 326 7.65 -9.48 7.37
N LYS A 327 8.79 -8.83 7.62
CA LYS A 327 9.33 -7.72 6.81
C LYS A 327 10.22 -8.24 5.68
N ASP A 328 9.64 -8.99 4.75
CA ASP A 328 10.36 -9.55 3.60
C ASP A 328 11.09 -8.48 2.76
N SER A 329 10.51 -7.29 2.62
CA SER A 329 11.10 -6.12 1.95
C SER A 329 12.40 -5.62 2.60
N ALA A 330 12.59 -5.89 3.90
CA ALA A 330 13.77 -5.58 4.68
C ALA A 330 14.92 -6.59 4.49
N PHE A 331 14.73 -7.61 3.66
CA PHE A 331 15.79 -8.56 3.29
C PHE A 331 16.04 -8.57 1.79
N SER A 332 17.24 -9.00 1.38
CA SER A 332 17.64 -9.09 -0.03
C SER A 332 16.83 -10.14 -0.81
N SER A 333 16.30 -11.13 -0.09
CA SER A 333 15.51 -12.25 -0.60
C SER A 333 14.05 -11.97 -0.83
N GLY A 334 13.40 -11.18 0.02
CA GLY A 334 12.00 -10.76 -0.14
C GLY A 334 11.83 -9.67 -1.19
N ILE A 335 12.92 -9.11 -1.72
CA ILE A 335 12.84 -8.17 -2.85
C ILE A 335 12.24 -8.87 -4.06
N ARG A 336 11.13 -8.31 -4.55
CA ARG A 336 10.63 -8.55 -5.92
C ARG A 336 11.79 -8.42 -6.89
N ARG A 337 12.20 -9.52 -7.52
CA ARG A 337 13.13 -9.45 -8.64
C ARG A 337 12.43 -8.66 -9.74
N PHE A 338 12.85 -7.41 -9.88
CA PHE A 338 12.52 -6.60 -11.04
C PHE A 338 12.87 -7.42 -12.29
N ASN A 339 11.95 -7.46 -13.24
CA ASN A 339 12.23 -8.06 -14.54
C ASN A 339 13.36 -7.26 -15.23
N PHE A 340 13.93 -7.83 -16.29
CA PHE A 340 15.13 -7.28 -16.93
C PHE A 340 14.99 -5.78 -17.27
N TRP A 341 13.78 -5.37 -17.65
CA TRP A 341 13.46 -4.00 -18.04
C TRP A 341 13.24 -3.04 -16.88
N GLU A 342 12.55 -3.46 -15.82
CA GLU A 342 12.51 -2.67 -14.59
C GLU A 342 13.93 -2.44 -14.05
N ARG A 343 14.85 -3.40 -14.17
CA ARG A 343 16.26 -3.18 -13.83
C ARG A 343 16.90 -2.12 -14.73
N PHE A 344 16.65 -2.17 -16.03
CA PHE A 344 17.23 -1.22 -16.98
C PHE A 344 16.67 0.21 -16.78
N ILE A 345 15.35 0.37 -16.76
CA ILE A 345 14.63 1.64 -16.61
C ILE A 345 14.92 2.27 -15.24
N TYR A 346 14.99 1.48 -14.16
CA TYR A 346 15.21 1.99 -12.81
C TYR A 346 16.67 1.97 -12.35
N SER A 347 17.63 1.57 -13.20
CA SER A 347 19.06 1.54 -12.84
C SER A 347 19.68 2.93 -12.68
N VAL A 348 19.27 3.90 -13.50
CA VAL A 348 19.97 5.18 -13.65
C VAL A 348 19.59 6.25 -12.60
N PRO A 349 18.33 6.39 -12.14
CA PRO A 349 17.96 7.51 -11.23
C PRO A 349 18.18 7.29 -9.72
N ARG A 350 18.67 6.12 -9.25
CA ARG A 350 18.46 5.67 -7.84
C ARG A 350 19.71 5.38 -6.99
N ALA A 351 20.87 5.97 -7.26
CA ALA A 351 22.08 5.73 -6.45
C ALA A 351 21.87 5.98 -4.93
N LYS A 352 21.20 7.07 -4.55
CA LYS A 352 20.90 7.40 -3.13
C LYS A 352 19.89 6.43 -2.52
N ALA A 353 18.83 6.08 -3.25
CA ALA A 353 17.81 5.13 -2.78
C ALA A 353 18.38 3.71 -2.62
N ASN A 354 19.27 3.29 -3.53
CA ASN A 354 19.95 2.01 -3.44
C ASN A 354 20.91 1.96 -2.24
N ARG A 355 21.60 3.06 -1.92
CA ARG A 355 22.46 3.15 -0.73
C ARG A 355 21.65 3.05 0.56
N GLN A 356 20.53 3.78 0.66
CA GLN A 356 19.64 3.70 1.82
C GLN A 356 19.09 2.28 1.99
N ARG A 357 18.61 1.68 0.90
CA ARG A 357 18.08 0.32 0.91
C ARG A 357 19.11 -0.71 1.35
N LYS A 358 20.34 -0.61 0.86
CA LYS A 358 21.44 -1.48 1.29
C LYS A 358 21.69 -1.37 2.79
N ARG A 359 21.69 -0.15 3.33
CA ARG A 359 21.83 0.09 4.78
C ARG A 359 20.67 -0.51 5.57
N THR A 360 19.43 -0.38 5.09
CA THR A 360 18.25 -1.01 5.71
C THR A 360 18.39 -2.53 5.77
N HIS A 361 18.84 -3.17 4.69
CA HIS A 361 19.06 -4.62 4.65
C HIS A 361 20.15 -5.08 5.61
N GLU A 362 21.24 -4.31 5.71
CA GLU A 362 22.34 -4.59 6.65
C GLU A 362 21.87 -4.47 8.11
N LEU A 363 21.14 -3.41 8.45
CA LEU A 363 20.59 -3.22 9.80
C LEU A 363 19.55 -4.28 10.18
N ALA A 364 18.64 -4.63 9.26
CA ALA A 364 17.67 -5.69 9.50
C ALA A 364 18.36 -7.04 9.72
N PHE A 365 19.36 -7.37 8.91
CA PHE A 365 20.14 -8.59 9.10
C PHE A 365 20.89 -8.58 10.44
N GLU A 366 21.57 -7.49 10.79
CA GLU A 366 22.22 -7.34 12.11
C GLU A 366 21.24 -7.47 13.28
N LEU A 367 20.00 -6.98 13.13
CA LEU A 367 18.96 -7.14 14.13
C LEU A 367 18.60 -8.61 14.33
N VAL A 368 18.43 -9.38 13.24
CA VAL A 368 18.20 -10.83 13.32
C VAL A 368 19.37 -11.53 14.02
N LEU A 369 20.61 -11.21 13.66
CA LEU A 369 21.80 -11.76 14.33
C LEU A 369 21.75 -11.51 15.84
N SER A 370 21.49 -10.25 16.22
CA SER A 370 21.44 -9.85 17.64
C SER A 370 20.32 -10.56 18.39
N LEU A 371 19.13 -10.68 17.80
CA LEU A 371 18.01 -11.37 18.42
C LEU A 371 18.27 -12.88 18.57
N CYS A 372 18.85 -13.53 17.56
CA CYS A 372 19.18 -14.95 17.63
C CYS A 372 20.23 -15.22 18.71
N LYS A 373 21.31 -14.44 18.75
CA LYS A 373 22.35 -14.54 19.78
C LYS A 373 21.80 -14.38 21.20
N ASN A 374 20.89 -13.43 21.41
CA ASN A 374 20.27 -13.20 22.71
C ASN A 374 19.35 -14.35 23.17
N MET A 375 18.97 -15.26 22.27
CA MET A 375 18.18 -16.45 22.59
C MET A 375 19.02 -17.71 22.84
N GLU A 376 20.34 -17.69 22.62
CA GLU A 376 21.22 -18.87 22.77
C GLU A 376 21.14 -19.50 24.17
N SER A 377 20.90 -18.69 25.19
CA SER A 377 20.79 -19.14 26.58
C SER A 377 19.43 -19.78 26.92
N LEU A 378 18.46 -19.77 26.00
CA LEU A 378 17.13 -20.33 26.26
C LEU A 378 17.14 -21.85 26.20
N ASP A 379 16.26 -22.47 26.97
CA ASP A 379 16.01 -23.90 26.84
C ASP A 379 15.34 -24.22 25.48
N TYR A 380 15.43 -25.48 25.06
CA TYR A 380 14.87 -25.92 23.78
C TYR A 380 13.35 -25.65 23.67
N LYS A 381 12.59 -25.77 24.75
CA LYS A 381 11.12 -25.62 24.74
C LYS A 381 10.72 -24.15 24.56
N GLN A 382 11.43 -23.25 25.24
CA GLN A 382 11.27 -21.80 25.12
C GLN A 382 11.70 -21.32 23.74
N ALA A 383 12.89 -21.72 23.28
CA ALA A 383 13.41 -21.37 21.96
C ALA A 383 12.49 -21.87 20.84
N SER A 384 12.09 -23.14 20.86
CA SER A 384 11.17 -23.72 19.86
C SER A 384 9.80 -23.07 19.87
N GLY A 385 9.31 -22.65 21.04
CA GLY A 385 8.12 -21.82 21.14
C GLY A 385 8.24 -20.57 20.27
N ILE A 386 9.41 -19.93 20.20
CA ILE A 386 9.63 -18.69 19.45
C ILE A 386 9.91 -18.96 17.97
N TYR A 387 10.92 -19.79 17.65
CA TYR A 387 11.43 -19.86 16.27
C TYR A 387 10.54 -20.67 15.31
N VAL A 388 9.67 -21.59 15.78
CA VAL A 388 8.92 -22.47 14.87
C VAL A 388 8.02 -21.68 13.93
N ASP A 389 7.24 -20.74 14.47
CA ASP A 389 6.36 -19.89 13.65
C ASP A 389 7.15 -18.92 12.76
N VAL A 390 8.30 -18.46 13.26
CA VAL A 390 9.23 -17.60 12.51
C VAL A 390 9.78 -18.34 11.29
N MET A 391 10.25 -19.57 11.47
CA MET A 391 10.80 -20.42 10.42
C MET A 391 9.76 -20.68 9.32
N LEU A 392 8.53 -21.01 9.71
CA LEU A 392 7.43 -21.23 8.77
C LEU A 392 7.04 -19.94 8.03
N THR A 393 7.02 -18.80 8.72
CA THR A 393 6.71 -17.50 8.13
C THR A 393 7.79 -17.04 7.16
N ALA A 394 9.06 -17.15 7.55
CA ALA A 394 10.20 -16.85 6.70
C ALA A 394 10.21 -17.74 5.45
N ALA A 395 9.86 -19.03 5.59
CA ALA A 395 9.75 -19.93 4.44
C ALA A 395 8.60 -19.57 3.50
N ARG A 396 7.46 -19.14 4.04
CA ARG A 396 6.31 -18.66 3.25
C ARG A 396 6.67 -17.42 2.43
N LEU A 397 7.38 -16.47 3.04
CA LEU A 397 7.76 -15.21 2.38
C LEU A 397 9.01 -15.37 1.49
N GLY A 398 9.81 -16.40 1.72
CA GLY A 398 11.05 -16.66 0.99
C GLY A 398 12.28 -15.97 1.57
N VAL A 399 12.22 -15.60 2.85
CA VAL A 399 13.28 -14.91 3.59
C VAL A 399 14.30 -15.92 4.12
N HIS A 400 15.21 -16.37 3.25
CA HIS A 400 16.20 -17.38 3.62
C HIS A 400 17.21 -16.88 4.68
N GLU A 401 17.53 -15.59 4.75
CA GLU A 401 18.53 -15.03 5.68
C GLU A 401 18.16 -15.29 7.15
N VAL A 402 16.86 -15.17 7.47
CA VAL A 402 16.35 -15.46 8.82
C VAL A 402 16.45 -16.95 9.13
N ILE A 403 16.18 -17.81 8.15
CA ILE A 403 16.28 -19.26 8.29
C ILE A 403 17.73 -19.70 8.48
N GLU A 404 18.63 -19.16 7.66
CA GLU A 404 20.07 -19.43 7.75
C GLU A 404 20.60 -19.15 9.15
N GLU A 405 20.26 -17.98 9.71
CA GLU A 405 20.74 -17.58 11.02
C GLU A 405 20.11 -18.40 12.16
N LEU A 406 18.81 -18.67 12.07
CA LEU A 406 18.13 -19.51 13.05
C LEU A 406 18.64 -20.94 13.07
N VAL A 407 18.98 -21.50 11.91
CA VAL A 407 19.56 -22.85 11.81
C VAL A 407 21.00 -22.86 12.31
N ALA A 408 21.77 -21.79 12.08
CA ALA A 408 23.11 -21.65 12.63
C ALA A 408 23.11 -21.59 14.17
N THR A 409 22.12 -20.90 14.75
CA THR A 409 21.96 -20.78 16.21
C THR A 409 21.31 -22.03 16.82
N PHE A 410 20.27 -22.56 16.17
CA PHE A 410 19.47 -23.70 16.61
C PHE A 410 19.34 -24.71 15.46
N PRO A 411 20.27 -25.68 15.33
CA PRO A 411 20.25 -26.64 14.21
C PRO A 411 18.94 -27.43 14.07
N ALA A 412 18.26 -27.71 15.19
CA ALA A 412 16.97 -28.40 15.19
C ALA A 412 15.83 -27.57 14.55
N ALA A 413 16.00 -26.26 14.36
CA ALA A 413 14.99 -25.39 13.76
C ALA A 413 14.63 -25.79 12.33
N ILE A 414 15.54 -26.46 11.60
CA ILE A 414 15.27 -26.94 10.23
C ILE A 414 14.09 -27.93 10.15
N TYR A 415 13.75 -28.58 11.27
CA TYR A 415 12.62 -29.50 11.39
C TYR A 415 11.31 -28.83 11.83
N SER A 416 11.28 -27.49 11.84
CA SER A 416 10.07 -26.73 12.22
C SER A 416 8.86 -27.20 11.41
N ARG A 417 7.80 -27.50 12.15
CA ARG A 417 6.57 -28.10 11.63
C ARG A 417 5.37 -27.36 12.16
N ASN A 418 4.42 -27.09 11.28
CA ASN A 418 3.09 -26.64 11.68
C ASN A 418 2.35 -27.82 12.34
N PHE A 419 1.96 -27.67 13.60
CA PHE A 419 1.28 -28.72 14.35
C PHE A 419 -0.09 -29.09 13.76
N HIS A 420 -0.83 -28.11 13.21
CA HIS A 420 -2.17 -28.31 12.66
C HIS A 420 -2.13 -28.93 11.26
N SER A 421 -1.41 -28.32 10.33
CA SER A 421 -1.35 -28.80 8.94
C SER A 421 -0.39 -29.97 8.74
N LYS A 422 0.39 -30.31 9.77
CA LYS A 422 1.48 -31.30 9.73
C LYS A 422 2.58 -30.98 8.70
N GLN A 423 2.56 -29.78 8.11
CA GLN A 423 3.53 -29.32 7.11
C GLN A 423 4.85 -28.94 7.78
N TYR A 424 5.95 -29.45 7.24
CA TYR A 424 7.30 -29.00 7.57
C TYR A 424 7.66 -27.74 6.78
N ILE A 425 8.71 -27.04 7.20
CA ILE A 425 9.25 -25.86 6.50
C ILE A 425 9.45 -26.10 4.99
N PHE A 426 9.85 -27.30 4.60
CA PHE A 426 10.06 -27.66 3.19
C PHE A 426 8.75 -27.71 2.37
N HIS A 427 7.66 -28.17 2.99
CA HIS A 427 6.32 -28.11 2.37
C HIS A 427 5.90 -26.66 2.13
N VAL A 428 6.08 -25.80 3.15
CA VAL A 428 5.74 -24.38 3.07
C VAL A 428 6.55 -23.68 1.98
N ALA A 429 7.84 -23.96 1.88
CA ALA A 429 8.70 -23.40 0.84
C ALA A 429 8.25 -23.80 -0.57
N VAL A 430 7.81 -25.06 -0.74
CA VAL A 430 7.34 -25.56 -2.04
C VAL A 430 6.00 -24.95 -2.44
N GLU A 431 5.05 -24.91 -1.52
CA GLU A 431 3.72 -24.33 -1.73
C GLU A 431 3.80 -22.84 -2.10
N ASN A 432 4.78 -22.10 -1.54
CA ASN A 432 4.92 -20.65 -1.75
C ASN A 432 5.95 -20.25 -2.82
N ARG A 433 6.49 -21.21 -3.59
CA ARG A 433 7.53 -20.96 -4.62
C ARG A 433 8.77 -20.25 -4.07
N SER A 434 9.16 -20.57 -2.84
CA SER A 434 10.29 -19.96 -2.16
C SER A 434 11.60 -20.60 -2.60
N GLU A 435 12.04 -20.29 -3.83
CA GLU A 435 13.20 -20.90 -4.50
C GLU A 435 14.48 -20.89 -3.62
N LYS A 436 14.77 -19.77 -2.95
CA LYS A 436 15.96 -19.62 -2.11
C LYS A 436 15.94 -20.52 -0.88
N VAL A 437 14.78 -20.57 -0.22
CA VAL A 437 14.56 -21.41 0.96
C VAL A 437 14.59 -22.88 0.58
N PHE A 438 13.98 -23.25 -0.55
CA PHE A 438 14.10 -24.61 -1.10
C PHE A 438 15.55 -24.99 -1.33
N ASN A 439 16.33 -24.13 -2.01
CA ASN A 439 17.75 -24.37 -2.28
C ASN A 439 18.57 -24.53 -0.99
N LEU A 440 18.28 -23.73 0.03
CA LEU A 440 18.94 -23.79 1.34
C LEU A 440 18.68 -25.14 2.02
N ILE A 441 17.40 -25.51 2.19
CA ILE A 441 17.01 -26.77 2.84
C ILE A 441 17.55 -27.97 2.05
N TYR A 442 17.55 -27.89 0.73
CA TYR A 442 18.02 -28.94 -0.16
C TYR A 442 19.54 -29.18 -0.06
N GLN A 443 20.34 -28.12 0.05
CA GLN A 443 21.80 -28.22 0.12
C GLN A 443 22.31 -28.85 1.42
N THR A 444 21.48 -28.87 2.47
CA THR A 444 21.74 -29.61 3.71
C THR A 444 21.60 -31.11 3.46
N SER A 445 22.65 -31.70 2.87
CA SER A 445 22.65 -33.02 2.23
C SER A 445 22.23 -34.19 3.13
N SER A 446 22.34 -34.05 4.46
CA SER A 446 21.93 -35.05 5.45
C SER A 446 20.40 -35.26 5.53
N LEU A 447 19.61 -34.28 5.08
CA LEU A 447 18.15 -34.30 5.23
C LEU A 447 17.40 -34.83 4.00
N ARG A 448 18.12 -35.09 2.90
CA ARG A 448 17.54 -35.44 1.59
C ARG A 448 16.64 -36.68 1.64
N HIS A 449 17.06 -37.70 2.39
CA HIS A 449 16.30 -38.94 2.54
C HIS A 449 15.13 -38.82 3.53
N GLN A 450 15.19 -37.90 4.48
CA GLN A 450 14.15 -37.72 5.49
C GLN A 450 12.95 -36.95 4.93
N TYR A 451 13.17 -35.98 4.04
CA TYR A 451 12.09 -35.17 3.46
C TYR A 451 11.37 -35.83 2.27
N SER A 452 11.95 -36.84 1.60
CA SER A 452 11.38 -37.43 0.38
C SER A 452 10.08 -38.22 0.58
N ASP A 453 9.83 -38.69 1.81
CA ASP A 453 8.67 -39.53 2.16
C ASP A 453 7.63 -38.78 3.02
N LEU A 454 7.88 -37.51 3.33
CA LEU A 454 6.97 -36.73 4.15
C LEU A 454 5.69 -36.39 3.40
N VAL A 455 4.61 -36.40 4.18
CA VAL A 455 3.28 -35.97 3.74
C VAL A 455 2.70 -35.00 4.76
N ASP A 456 1.88 -34.07 4.25
CA ASP A 456 1.07 -33.19 5.09
C ASP A 456 -0.14 -33.96 5.69
N ALA A 457 -1.02 -33.24 6.42
CA ALA A 457 -2.22 -33.83 7.02
C ALA A 457 -3.18 -34.46 5.98
N ASN A 458 -3.13 -34.02 4.73
CA ASN A 458 -3.98 -34.49 3.63
C ASN A 458 -3.32 -35.61 2.81
N GLY A 459 -2.16 -36.11 3.24
CA GLY A 459 -1.42 -37.13 2.49
C GLY A 459 -0.71 -36.56 1.26
N ASN A 460 -0.63 -35.23 1.11
CA ASN A 460 0.07 -34.61 -0.02
C ASN A 460 1.58 -34.73 0.19
N THR A 461 2.25 -35.31 -0.81
CA THR A 461 3.71 -35.22 -0.95
C THR A 461 4.13 -33.81 -1.37
N LEU A 462 5.43 -33.51 -1.32
CA LEU A 462 5.98 -32.26 -1.86
C LEU A 462 5.57 -32.01 -3.31
N LEU A 463 5.43 -33.07 -4.12
CA LEU A 463 5.03 -32.92 -5.52
C LEU A 463 3.56 -32.49 -5.67
N HIS A 464 2.67 -32.92 -4.78
CA HIS A 464 1.29 -32.43 -4.75
C HIS A 464 1.25 -30.94 -4.41
N LEU A 465 2.08 -30.47 -3.47
CA LEU A 465 2.16 -29.05 -3.14
C LEU A 465 2.79 -28.21 -4.26
N ALA A 466 3.76 -28.77 -4.98
CA ALA A 466 4.30 -28.16 -6.19
C ALA A 466 3.25 -28.12 -7.34
N ALA A 467 2.26 -29.02 -7.30
CA ALA A 467 1.18 -29.10 -8.28
C ALA A 467 0.02 -28.14 -8.03
N ARG A 468 -0.10 -27.56 -6.82
CA ARG A 468 -1.09 -26.51 -6.54
C ARG A 468 -0.68 -25.23 -7.22
N LEU A 469 -1.65 -24.40 -7.62
CA LEU A 469 -1.35 -23.11 -8.24
C LEU A 469 -0.60 -22.18 -7.26
N ALA A 470 0.45 -21.51 -7.74
CA ALA A 470 1.21 -20.56 -6.92
C ALA A 470 0.33 -19.42 -6.36
N PRO A 471 0.69 -18.85 -5.19
CA PRO A 471 0.03 -17.66 -4.67
C PRO A 471 0.00 -16.51 -5.70
N PRO A 472 -1.10 -15.72 -5.80
CA PRO A 472 -1.25 -14.71 -6.84
C PRO A 472 -0.10 -13.71 -6.93
N HIS A 473 0.46 -13.30 -5.79
CA HIS A 473 1.59 -12.36 -5.73
C HIS A 473 2.91 -12.94 -6.27
N LYS A 474 3.06 -14.27 -6.36
CA LYS A 474 4.19 -14.95 -7.01
C LYS A 474 3.89 -15.23 -8.48
N LEU A 475 2.67 -15.68 -8.78
CA LEU A 475 2.24 -15.99 -10.15
C LEU A 475 2.29 -14.74 -11.05
N ASN A 476 1.78 -13.61 -10.56
CA ASN A 476 1.72 -12.34 -11.29
C ASN A 476 3.09 -11.66 -11.50
N LEU A 477 4.20 -12.25 -11.03
CA LEU A 477 5.54 -11.77 -11.34
C LEU A 477 5.97 -12.11 -12.77
N VAL A 478 5.35 -13.11 -13.39
CA VAL A 478 5.67 -13.56 -14.74
C VAL A 478 4.68 -12.94 -15.75
N SER A 479 5.22 -12.40 -16.84
CA SER A 479 4.48 -11.70 -17.89
C SER A 479 3.64 -12.67 -18.74
N GLY A 480 2.31 -12.59 -18.67
CA GLY A 480 1.41 -13.35 -19.55
C GLY A 480 1.14 -14.80 -19.11
N ALA A 481 -0.10 -15.24 -19.29
CA ALA A 481 -0.61 -16.52 -18.79
C ALA A 481 0.19 -17.74 -19.30
N ALA A 482 0.69 -17.70 -20.53
CA ALA A 482 1.48 -18.82 -21.06
C ALA A 482 2.87 -18.95 -20.42
N LEU A 483 3.53 -17.83 -20.10
CA LEU A 483 4.81 -17.86 -19.39
C LEU A 483 4.61 -18.19 -17.91
N GLN A 484 3.49 -17.79 -17.30
CA GLN A 484 3.09 -18.26 -15.98
C GLN A 484 2.91 -19.79 -15.96
N MET A 485 2.17 -20.34 -16.92
CA MET A 485 2.02 -21.79 -17.09
C MET A 485 3.37 -22.50 -17.29
N GLN A 486 4.25 -21.93 -18.12
CA GLN A 486 5.61 -22.45 -18.31
C GLN A 486 6.36 -22.50 -16.98
N ARG A 487 6.30 -21.43 -16.16
CA ARG A 487 7.03 -21.34 -14.89
C ARG A 487 6.53 -22.36 -13.87
N GLU A 488 5.22 -22.54 -13.78
CA GLU A 488 4.62 -23.53 -12.86
C GLU A 488 4.99 -24.96 -13.26
N LEU A 489 5.01 -25.25 -14.56
CA LEU A 489 5.45 -26.55 -15.06
C LEU A 489 6.94 -26.80 -14.80
N GLN A 490 7.78 -25.78 -14.95
CA GLN A 490 9.19 -25.85 -14.57
C GLN A 490 9.37 -26.14 -13.09
N TRP A 491 8.61 -25.44 -12.23
CA TRP A 491 8.63 -25.68 -10.78
C TRP A 491 8.28 -27.12 -10.45
N PHE A 492 7.18 -27.62 -11.02
CA PHE A 492 6.71 -28.99 -10.82
C PHE A 492 7.74 -30.03 -11.27
N GLU A 493 8.29 -29.91 -12.48
CA GLU A 493 9.28 -30.87 -13.01
C GLU A 493 10.61 -30.80 -12.26
N GLU A 494 11.04 -29.63 -11.80
CA GLU A 494 12.23 -29.53 -10.97
C GLU A 494 12.01 -30.21 -9.60
N VAL A 495 10.90 -29.94 -8.90
CA VAL A 495 10.58 -30.63 -7.64
C VAL A 495 10.50 -32.15 -7.83
N LYS A 496 9.92 -32.62 -8.94
CA LYS A 496 9.79 -34.04 -9.28
C LYS A 496 11.13 -34.76 -9.43
N LYS A 497 12.16 -34.09 -9.98
CA LYS A 497 13.51 -34.68 -10.14
C LYS A 497 14.13 -35.08 -8.81
N PHE A 498 13.76 -34.42 -7.71
CA PHE A 498 14.32 -34.69 -6.39
C PHE A 498 13.66 -35.85 -5.65
N LEU A 499 12.46 -36.26 -6.07
CA LEU A 499 11.67 -37.26 -5.36
C LEU A 499 11.89 -38.66 -5.91
N HIS A 500 11.86 -39.64 -5.01
CA HIS A 500 11.90 -41.06 -5.37
C HIS A 500 10.73 -41.42 -6.30
N PRO A 501 10.90 -42.30 -7.30
CA PRO A 501 9.84 -42.66 -8.24
C PRO A 501 8.50 -43.04 -7.58
N TYR A 502 8.56 -43.76 -6.45
CA TYR A 502 7.37 -44.11 -5.66
C TYR A 502 6.53 -42.91 -5.24
N SER A 503 7.16 -41.82 -4.77
CA SER A 503 6.47 -40.61 -4.30
C SER A 503 5.88 -39.75 -5.43
N ARG A 504 6.24 -40.04 -6.69
CA ARG A 504 5.74 -39.32 -7.88
C ARG A 504 4.33 -39.77 -8.28
N GLU A 505 4.02 -41.04 -8.04
CA GLU A 505 2.73 -41.66 -8.37
C GLU A 505 1.85 -41.91 -7.13
N ARG A 506 2.35 -41.56 -5.94
CA ARG A 506 1.60 -41.70 -4.69
C ARG A 506 0.33 -40.86 -4.76
N MET A 507 -0.79 -41.41 -4.29
CA MET A 507 -2.05 -40.69 -4.17
C MET A 507 -2.17 -40.01 -2.80
N ASN A 508 -2.78 -38.82 -2.78
CA ASN A 508 -3.18 -38.16 -1.54
C ASN A 508 -4.48 -38.74 -0.96
N ASN A 509 -4.96 -38.22 0.17
CA ASN A 509 -6.19 -38.70 0.81
C ASN A 509 -7.45 -38.52 -0.06
N SER A 510 -7.39 -37.72 -1.12
CA SER A 510 -8.45 -37.54 -2.12
C SER A 510 -8.33 -38.49 -3.31
N GLY A 511 -7.37 -39.43 -3.30
CA GLY A 511 -7.15 -40.39 -4.38
C GLY A 511 -6.56 -39.78 -5.65
N LYS A 512 -5.98 -38.58 -5.58
CA LYS A 512 -5.36 -37.90 -6.73
C LYS A 512 -3.85 -38.07 -6.71
N THR A 513 -3.23 -38.28 -7.86
CA THR A 513 -1.78 -38.19 -8.03
C THR A 513 -1.34 -36.72 -8.17
N PRO A 514 -0.05 -36.39 -7.98
CA PRO A 514 0.44 -35.02 -8.18
C PRO A 514 0.15 -34.47 -9.57
N LYS A 515 0.22 -35.32 -10.61
CA LYS A 515 -0.07 -34.91 -11.99
C LYS A 515 -1.56 -34.58 -12.18
N MET A 516 -2.47 -35.35 -11.57
CA MET A 516 -3.90 -35.04 -11.59
C MET A 516 -4.20 -33.71 -10.90
N VAL A 517 -3.57 -33.46 -9.74
CA VAL A 517 -3.70 -32.16 -9.04
C VAL A 517 -3.20 -31.01 -9.92
N PHE A 518 -2.06 -31.19 -10.61
CA PHE A 518 -1.52 -30.15 -11.50
C PHE A 518 -2.49 -29.81 -12.62
N THR A 519 -3.01 -30.84 -13.30
CA THR A 519 -3.97 -30.67 -14.39
C THR A 519 -5.26 -29.99 -13.94
N ASP A 520 -5.78 -30.35 -12.76
CA ASP A 520 -7.00 -29.76 -12.21
C ASP A 520 -6.80 -28.28 -11.83
N GLU A 521 -5.74 -27.97 -11.08
CA GLU A 521 -5.46 -26.63 -10.55
C GLU A 521 -5.04 -25.63 -11.65
N HIS A 522 -4.40 -26.10 -12.73
CA HIS A 522 -3.89 -25.24 -13.81
C HIS A 522 -4.79 -25.22 -15.05
N LYS A 523 -5.99 -25.82 -14.99
CA LYS A 523 -6.91 -25.91 -16.14
C LYS A 523 -7.26 -24.54 -16.73
N GLU A 524 -7.57 -23.57 -15.87
CA GLU A 524 -7.91 -22.20 -16.28
C GLU A 524 -6.68 -21.47 -16.83
N LEU A 525 -5.55 -21.51 -16.11
CA LEU A 525 -4.30 -20.89 -16.55
C LEU A 525 -3.83 -21.43 -17.90
N LYS A 526 -3.99 -22.73 -18.15
CA LYS A 526 -3.71 -23.35 -19.44
C LYS A 526 -4.59 -22.78 -20.56
N ALA A 527 -5.89 -22.61 -20.32
CA ALA A 527 -6.82 -22.05 -21.29
C ALA A 527 -6.50 -20.57 -21.59
N GLU A 528 -6.17 -19.79 -20.55
CA GLU A 528 -5.72 -18.41 -20.70
C GLU A 528 -4.37 -18.32 -21.44
N GLY A 529 -3.44 -19.23 -21.14
CA GLY A 529 -2.15 -19.33 -21.80
C GLY A 529 -2.29 -19.69 -23.28
N GLU A 530 -3.17 -20.63 -23.63
CA GLU A 530 -3.50 -20.97 -25.02
C GLU A 530 -4.07 -19.74 -25.76
N LYS A 531 -5.05 -19.06 -25.15
CA LYS A 531 -5.65 -17.86 -25.73
C LYS A 531 -4.60 -16.76 -25.95
N TRP A 532 -3.82 -16.45 -24.92
CA TRP A 532 -2.76 -15.43 -24.98
C TRP A 532 -1.76 -15.73 -26.10
N MET A 533 -1.36 -17.00 -26.26
CA MET A 533 -0.41 -17.41 -27.28
C MET A 533 -1.01 -17.30 -28.70
N LYS A 534 -2.28 -17.71 -28.87
CA LYS A 534 -3.00 -17.60 -30.15
C LYS A 534 -3.22 -16.14 -30.55
N ASP A 535 -3.64 -15.29 -29.63
CA ASP A 535 -3.87 -13.85 -29.89
C ASP A 535 -2.56 -13.17 -30.30
N THR A 536 -1.47 -13.43 -29.56
CA THR A 536 -0.13 -12.92 -29.89
C THR A 536 0.34 -13.41 -31.26
N ALA A 537 0.23 -14.72 -31.53
CA ALA A 537 0.63 -15.30 -32.81
C ALA A 537 -0.21 -14.75 -33.98
N ASN A 538 -1.52 -14.56 -33.81
CA ASN A 538 -2.39 -13.97 -34.83
C ASN A 538 -1.95 -12.54 -35.19
N SER A 539 -1.73 -11.68 -34.19
CA SER A 539 -1.28 -10.30 -34.42
C SER A 539 0.07 -10.26 -35.16
N CYS A 540 1.02 -11.10 -34.76
CA CYS A 540 2.34 -11.13 -35.42
C CYS A 540 2.31 -11.79 -36.80
N THR A 541 1.42 -12.76 -37.04
CA THR A 541 1.19 -13.37 -38.37
C THR A 541 0.75 -12.31 -39.38
N ILE A 542 -0.19 -11.43 -38.99
CA ILE A 542 -0.66 -10.34 -39.85
C ILE A 542 0.50 -9.39 -40.19
N ALA A 543 1.30 -8.99 -39.19
CA ALA A 543 2.46 -8.13 -39.41
C ALA A 543 3.50 -8.78 -40.35
N ALA A 544 3.82 -10.06 -40.12
CA ALA A 544 4.77 -10.81 -40.95
C ALA A 544 4.28 -10.96 -42.41
N ALA A 545 2.98 -11.20 -42.60
CA ALA A 545 2.38 -11.27 -43.93
C ALA A 545 2.44 -9.93 -44.67
N LEU A 546 2.11 -8.82 -43.99
CA LEU A 546 2.18 -7.47 -44.56
C LEU A 546 3.62 -7.09 -44.96
N ILE A 547 4.61 -7.44 -44.16
CA ILE A 547 6.01 -7.16 -44.53
C ILE A 547 6.42 -8.02 -45.73
N ALA A 548 6.06 -9.32 -45.74
CA ALA A 548 6.37 -10.20 -46.85
C ALA A 548 5.76 -9.69 -48.17
N THR A 549 4.52 -9.20 -48.16
CA THR A 549 3.87 -8.66 -49.37
C THR A 549 4.51 -7.36 -49.85
N VAL A 550 4.83 -6.43 -48.94
CA VAL A 550 5.47 -5.15 -49.28
C VAL A 550 6.84 -5.36 -49.89
N VAL A 551 7.66 -6.21 -49.27
CA VAL A 551 9.03 -6.53 -49.70
C VAL A 551 9.01 -7.32 -51.01
N PHE A 552 8.13 -8.33 -51.13
CA PHE A 552 7.98 -9.07 -52.38
C PHE A 552 7.58 -8.17 -53.57
N ALA A 553 6.67 -7.21 -53.34
CA ALA A 553 6.31 -6.24 -54.36
C ALA A 553 7.52 -5.38 -54.75
N ALA A 554 8.28 -4.87 -53.77
CA ALA A 554 9.48 -4.07 -54.00
C ALA A 554 10.57 -4.81 -54.78
N ALA A 555 10.73 -6.12 -54.58
CA ALA A 555 11.65 -6.95 -55.34
C ALA A 555 11.32 -7.00 -56.85
N ILE A 556 10.04 -6.96 -57.20
CA ILE A 556 9.58 -7.01 -58.61
C ILE A 556 9.50 -5.60 -59.20
N THR A 557 9.12 -4.60 -58.42
CA THR A 557 9.06 -3.19 -58.82
C THR A 557 10.34 -2.45 -58.46
N VAL A 558 11.47 -2.95 -58.98
CA VAL A 558 12.80 -2.47 -58.59
C VAL A 558 12.98 -0.94 -58.70
N PRO A 559 13.63 -0.29 -57.71
CA PRO A 559 13.86 1.15 -57.71
C PRO A 559 14.62 1.63 -58.96
N GLY A 560 14.04 2.59 -59.69
CA GLY A 560 14.62 3.12 -60.92
C GLY A 560 14.28 2.36 -62.20
N GLY A 561 13.51 1.26 -62.11
CA GLY A 561 13.04 0.50 -63.25
C GLY A 561 14.09 -0.39 -63.93
N ASN A 562 13.66 -1.07 -64.99
CA ASN A 562 14.48 -1.97 -65.78
C ASN A 562 14.93 -1.31 -67.08
N ALA A 563 16.15 -1.61 -67.50
CA ALA A 563 16.63 -1.32 -68.84
C ALA A 563 15.92 -2.22 -69.88
N SER A 564 16.05 -1.89 -71.17
CA SER A 564 15.43 -2.63 -72.28
C SER A 564 15.85 -4.11 -72.36
N ASN A 565 16.95 -4.48 -71.72
CA ASN A 565 17.43 -5.86 -71.59
C ASN A 565 16.89 -6.58 -70.34
N GLY A 566 16.00 -5.96 -69.58
CA GLY A 566 15.39 -6.51 -68.36
C GLY A 566 16.23 -6.36 -67.08
N PHE A 567 17.46 -5.85 -67.16
CA PHE A 567 18.31 -5.65 -65.98
C PHE A 567 18.00 -4.32 -65.26
N PRO A 568 18.07 -4.26 -63.92
CA PRO A 568 17.88 -3.01 -63.18
C PRO A 568 18.88 -1.94 -63.58
N PHE A 569 18.41 -0.71 -63.82
CA PHE A 569 19.25 0.40 -64.32
C PHE A 569 20.39 0.76 -63.36
N PHE A 570 20.20 0.55 -62.05
CA PHE A 570 21.19 0.84 -61.01
C PHE A 570 21.94 -0.40 -60.50
N SER A 571 21.91 -1.52 -61.23
CA SER A 571 22.49 -2.82 -60.82
C SER A 571 23.95 -2.78 -60.35
N THR A 572 24.78 -1.86 -60.84
CA THR A 572 26.20 -1.71 -60.45
C THR A 572 26.42 -0.76 -59.27
N LYS A 573 25.38 -0.08 -58.77
CA LYS A 573 25.49 0.87 -57.66
C LYS A 573 25.42 0.12 -56.33
N ALA A 574 26.32 0.46 -55.40
CA ALA A 574 26.35 -0.13 -54.06
C ALA A 574 24.99 -0.05 -53.33
N ALA A 575 24.27 1.07 -53.46
CA ALA A 575 22.95 1.23 -52.85
C ALA A 575 21.91 0.23 -53.39
N PHE A 576 21.98 -0.14 -54.68
CA PHE A 576 21.08 -1.14 -55.25
C PHE A 576 21.39 -2.55 -54.73
N ILE A 577 22.67 -2.88 -54.56
CA ILE A 577 23.08 -4.16 -53.95
C ILE A 577 22.60 -4.24 -52.49
N ILE A 578 22.76 -3.15 -51.73
CA ILE A 578 22.27 -3.06 -50.34
C ILE A 578 20.75 -3.25 -50.30
N PHE A 579 20.02 -2.59 -51.19
CA PHE A 579 18.57 -2.77 -51.35
C PHE A 579 18.23 -4.24 -51.61
N ALA A 580 18.76 -4.84 -52.68
CA ALA A 580 18.39 -6.20 -53.10
C ALA A 580 18.70 -7.26 -52.02
N VAL A 581 19.86 -7.16 -51.36
CA VAL A 581 20.23 -8.09 -50.28
C VAL A 581 19.34 -7.89 -49.05
N SER A 582 19.09 -6.65 -48.63
CA SER A 582 18.25 -6.37 -47.46
C SER A 582 16.81 -6.77 -47.69
N ASP A 583 16.28 -6.50 -48.88
CA ASP A 583 14.93 -6.87 -49.30
C ASP A 583 14.76 -8.41 -49.29
N ALA A 584 15.71 -9.16 -49.87
CA ALA A 584 15.70 -10.62 -49.81
C ALA A 584 15.74 -11.17 -48.38
N ILE A 585 16.63 -10.65 -47.51
CA ILE A 585 16.71 -11.07 -46.10
C ILE A 585 15.40 -10.77 -45.39
N SER A 586 14.81 -9.59 -45.60
CA SER A 586 13.52 -9.22 -45.03
C SER A 586 12.42 -10.19 -45.45
N LEU A 587 12.33 -10.53 -46.73
CA LEU A 587 11.31 -11.45 -47.25
C LEU A 587 11.41 -12.85 -46.62
N PHE A 588 12.61 -13.44 -46.61
CA PHE A 588 12.80 -14.80 -46.07
C PHE A 588 12.61 -14.84 -44.56
N THR A 589 13.08 -13.85 -43.82
CA THR A 589 12.87 -13.77 -42.37
C THR A 589 11.40 -13.51 -42.02
N SER A 590 10.68 -12.69 -42.80
CA SER A 590 9.23 -12.49 -42.63
C SER A 590 8.44 -13.77 -42.89
N THR A 591 8.79 -14.50 -43.95
CA THR A 591 8.13 -15.78 -44.29
C THR A 591 8.41 -16.85 -43.23
N THR A 592 9.64 -16.89 -42.70
CA THR A 592 9.99 -17.78 -41.59
C THR A 592 9.17 -17.43 -40.35
N SER A 593 9.05 -16.14 -40.02
CA SER A 593 8.24 -15.65 -38.90
C SER A 593 6.77 -16.08 -39.03
N LEU A 594 6.20 -15.90 -40.23
CA LEU A 594 4.85 -16.32 -40.57
C LEU A 594 4.63 -17.82 -40.33
N LEU A 595 5.54 -18.68 -40.79
CA LEU A 595 5.46 -20.13 -40.58
C LEU A 595 5.56 -20.50 -39.09
N MET A 596 6.40 -19.80 -38.31
CA MET A 596 6.52 -20.05 -36.88
C MET A 596 5.23 -19.68 -36.12
N PHE A 597 4.62 -18.54 -36.42
CA PHE A 597 3.35 -18.16 -35.81
C PHE A 597 2.19 -19.07 -36.25
N LEU A 598 2.14 -19.49 -37.52
CA LEU A 598 1.17 -20.49 -37.99
C LEU A 598 1.35 -21.84 -37.27
N SER A 599 2.59 -22.24 -36.99
CA SER A 599 2.89 -23.43 -36.20
C SER A 599 2.37 -23.34 -34.76
N ILE A 600 2.35 -22.14 -34.16
CA ILE A 600 1.74 -21.90 -32.85
C ILE A 600 0.22 -22.06 -32.92
N LEU A 601 -0.43 -21.51 -33.95
CA LEU A 601 -1.89 -21.60 -34.12
C LEU A 601 -2.39 -23.03 -34.33
N THR A 602 -1.59 -23.88 -34.96
CA THR A 602 -1.91 -25.30 -35.26
C THR A 602 -1.42 -26.29 -34.19
N SER A 603 -0.87 -25.79 -33.08
CA SER A 603 -0.37 -26.64 -31.98
C SER A 603 -1.49 -27.29 -31.17
N ARG A 604 -1.19 -28.39 -30.49
CA ARG A 604 -2.14 -29.14 -29.65
C ARG A 604 -2.40 -28.51 -28.28
N TYR A 605 -1.48 -27.66 -27.81
CA TYR A 605 -1.53 -27.05 -26.47
C TYR A 605 -1.70 -28.08 -25.35
N ALA A 606 -0.93 -29.19 -25.42
CA ALA A 606 -0.76 -30.04 -24.24
C ALA A 606 -0.01 -29.26 -23.14
N GLU A 607 -0.18 -29.61 -21.88
CA GLU A 607 0.52 -28.92 -20.76
C GLU A 607 2.04 -28.89 -21.00
N GLU A 608 2.60 -30.02 -21.44
CA GLU A 608 4.03 -30.18 -21.72
C GLU A 608 4.53 -29.27 -22.86
N ASP A 609 3.66 -28.90 -23.79
CA ASP A 609 4.02 -28.01 -24.91
C ASP A 609 4.39 -26.60 -24.42
N PHE A 610 3.86 -26.16 -23.27
CA PHE A 610 4.19 -24.88 -22.63
C PHE A 610 5.61 -24.84 -22.07
N MET A 611 6.26 -26.00 -21.85
CA MET A 611 7.60 -26.05 -21.26
C MET A 611 8.67 -25.45 -22.19
N TYR A 612 8.66 -25.87 -23.46
CA TYR A 612 9.72 -25.55 -24.41
C TYR A 612 9.22 -25.37 -25.85
N ALA A 613 8.28 -26.21 -26.31
CA ALA A 613 7.85 -26.21 -27.71
C ALA A 613 7.19 -24.89 -28.12
N LEU A 614 6.19 -24.42 -27.37
CA LEU A 614 5.48 -23.16 -27.67
C LEU A 614 6.35 -21.92 -27.45
N PRO A 615 7.04 -21.75 -26.30
CA PRO A 615 7.89 -20.58 -26.07
C PRO A 615 9.05 -20.48 -27.08
N LYS A 616 9.63 -21.61 -27.49
CA LYS A 616 10.67 -21.63 -28.53
C LYS A 616 10.15 -21.16 -29.88
N ARG A 617 8.99 -21.64 -30.31
CA ARG A 617 8.36 -21.20 -31.57
C ARG A 617 8.06 -19.70 -31.52
N LEU A 618 7.51 -19.20 -30.41
CA LEU A 618 7.26 -17.77 -30.21
C LEU A 618 8.56 -16.95 -30.30
N CYS A 619 9.62 -17.41 -29.64
CA CYS A 619 10.93 -16.76 -29.67
C CYS A 619 11.50 -16.67 -31.10
N ILE A 620 11.50 -17.77 -31.85
CA ILE A 620 12.01 -17.78 -33.23
C ILE A 620 11.17 -16.85 -34.10
N GLY A 621 9.84 -16.88 -33.96
CA GLY A 621 8.92 -16.00 -34.68
C GLY A 621 9.21 -14.52 -34.42
N LEU A 622 9.36 -14.11 -33.16
CA LEU A 622 9.65 -12.72 -32.78
C LEU A 622 11.05 -12.25 -33.24
N VAL A 623 12.09 -13.08 -33.12
CA VAL A 623 13.45 -12.75 -33.59
C VAL A 623 13.47 -12.55 -35.10
N THR A 624 12.83 -13.46 -35.84
CA THR A 624 12.78 -13.38 -37.31
C THR A 624 11.91 -12.20 -37.78
N LEU A 625 10.84 -11.84 -37.04
CA LEU A 625 10.05 -10.65 -37.29
C LEU A 625 10.86 -9.36 -37.09
N PHE A 626 11.63 -9.27 -36.01
CA PHE A 626 12.49 -8.13 -35.74
C PHE A 626 13.53 -7.91 -36.83
N MET A 627 14.17 -9.00 -37.28
CA MET A 627 15.12 -8.97 -38.39
C MET A 627 14.42 -8.48 -39.66
N SER A 628 13.23 -9.01 -39.96
CA SER A 628 12.43 -8.62 -41.12
C SER A 628 12.14 -7.11 -41.16
N ILE A 629 11.66 -6.53 -40.04
CA ILE A 629 11.39 -5.10 -39.92
C ILE A 629 12.66 -4.28 -40.11
N SER A 630 13.77 -4.68 -39.47
CA SER A 630 15.03 -3.94 -39.54
C SER A 630 15.57 -3.88 -40.97
N PHE A 631 15.59 -5.02 -41.67
CA PHE A 631 16.06 -5.09 -43.06
C PHE A 631 15.10 -4.40 -44.05
N MET A 632 13.79 -4.43 -43.80
CA MET A 632 12.82 -3.66 -44.59
C MET A 632 13.11 -2.16 -44.50
N MET A 633 13.43 -1.64 -43.31
CA MET A 633 13.78 -0.22 -43.15
C MET A 633 15.11 0.15 -43.83
N VAL A 634 16.09 -0.77 -43.86
CA VAL A 634 17.33 -0.60 -44.62
C VAL A 634 17.06 -0.58 -46.13
N ALA A 635 16.25 -1.53 -46.64
CA ALA A 635 15.85 -1.58 -48.04
C ALA A 635 15.12 -0.31 -48.47
N PHE A 636 14.18 0.17 -47.66
CA PHE A 636 13.47 1.43 -47.90
C PHE A 636 14.40 2.65 -47.94
N SER A 637 15.35 2.72 -47.00
CA SER A 637 16.35 3.79 -46.95
C SER A 637 17.26 3.79 -48.18
N ALA A 638 17.68 2.61 -48.64
CA ALA A 638 18.46 2.43 -49.86
C ALA A 638 17.68 2.86 -51.11
N THR A 639 16.39 2.52 -51.19
CA THR A 639 15.49 2.95 -52.26
C THR A 639 15.36 4.47 -52.33
N LEU A 640 15.14 5.15 -51.20
CA LEU A 640 15.06 6.61 -51.18
C LEU A 640 16.38 7.28 -51.60
N TYR A 641 17.52 6.69 -51.23
CA TYR A 641 18.81 7.18 -51.69
C TYR A 641 19.01 7.00 -53.20
N ILE A 642 18.58 5.88 -53.77
CA ILE A 642 18.64 5.64 -55.23
C ILE A 642 17.81 6.68 -55.98
N VAL A 643 16.60 7.01 -55.48
CA VAL A 643 15.66 7.92 -56.15
C VAL A 643 16.04 9.40 -55.96
N PHE A 644 16.41 9.83 -54.75
CA PHE A 644 16.60 11.25 -54.42
C PHE A 644 18.04 11.65 -54.05
N GLY A 645 18.89 10.68 -53.72
CA GLY A 645 20.21 10.93 -53.10
C GLY A 645 21.30 11.43 -54.04
N ARG A 646 21.12 11.33 -55.37
CA ARG A 646 22.14 11.71 -56.35
C ARG A 646 22.45 13.21 -56.37
N GLU A 647 21.47 14.08 -56.12
CA GLU A 647 21.65 15.54 -56.11
C GLU A 647 21.51 16.16 -54.72
N LYS A 648 20.88 15.44 -53.76
CA LYS A 648 20.56 15.97 -52.42
C LYS A 648 20.88 14.95 -51.33
N ALA A 649 22.17 14.71 -51.10
CA ALA A 649 22.65 13.77 -50.08
C ALA A 649 22.14 14.07 -48.66
N TRP A 650 21.80 15.33 -48.35
CA TRP A 650 21.23 15.72 -47.05
C TRP A 650 19.90 15.01 -46.72
N ILE A 651 19.15 14.51 -47.73
CA ILE A 651 17.89 13.77 -47.55
C ILE A 651 18.11 12.45 -46.76
N LEU A 652 19.32 11.89 -46.76
CA LEU A 652 19.65 10.69 -45.97
C LEU A 652 19.48 10.89 -44.47
N ILE A 653 19.72 12.10 -43.96
CA ILE A 653 19.69 12.39 -42.52
C ILE A 653 18.27 12.25 -41.95
N PRO A 654 17.23 12.95 -42.48
CA PRO A 654 15.87 12.77 -42.00
C PRO A 654 15.31 11.37 -42.29
N VAL A 655 15.69 10.74 -43.42
CA VAL A 655 15.26 9.37 -43.75
C VAL A 655 15.83 8.37 -42.75
N ALA A 656 17.11 8.45 -42.43
CA ALA A 656 17.74 7.59 -41.42
C ALA A 656 17.10 7.81 -40.03
N ALA A 657 16.85 9.07 -39.65
CA ALA A 657 16.18 9.38 -38.39
C ALA A 657 14.77 8.78 -38.31
N LEU A 658 13.97 8.91 -39.38
CA LEU A 658 12.64 8.30 -39.46
C LEU A 658 12.70 6.77 -39.52
N ALA A 659 13.71 6.19 -40.17
CA ALA A 659 13.90 4.74 -40.23
C ALA A 659 14.29 4.14 -38.87
N CYS A 660 14.99 4.89 -38.02
CA CYS A 660 15.28 4.49 -36.66
C CYS A 660 14.01 4.43 -35.77
N LEU A 661 12.97 5.23 -36.04
CA LEU A 661 11.79 5.28 -35.16
C LEU A 661 11.06 3.92 -35.06
N PRO A 662 10.68 3.22 -36.15
CA PRO A 662 10.05 1.90 -36.04
C PRO A 662 10.96 0.84 -35.39
N VAL A 663 12.25 0.86 -35.70
CA VAL A 663 13.23 -0.10 -35.14
C VAL A 663 13.36 0.11 -33.63
N THR A 664 13.55 1.35 -33.19
CA THR A 664 13.62 1.70 -31.77
C THR A 664 12.30 1.43 -31.03
N SER A 665 11.16 1.73 -31.65
CA SER A 665 9.83 1.42 -31.09
C SER A 665 9.64 -0.08 -30.87
N PHE A 666 10.02 -0.91 -31.86
CA PHE A 666 9.97 -2.36 -31.71
C PHE A 666 10.89 -2.85 -30.58
N VAL A 667 12.13 -2.34 -30.51
CA VAL A 667 13.06 -2.68 -29.43
C VAL A 667 12.48 -2.29 -28.07
N LEU A 668 11.82 -1.14 -27.93
CA LEU A 668 11.24 -0.73 -26.66
C LEU A 668 10.00 -1.54 -26.27
N LEU A 669 9.16 -1.92 -27.23
CA LEU A 669 7.86 -2.55 -26.96
C LEU A 669 7.91 -4.09 -26.93
N GLN A 670 8.65 -4.72 -27.85
CA GLN A 670 8.61 -6.17 -28.06
C GLN A 670 9.82 -6.92 -27.48
N PHE A 671 10.96 -6.24 -27.33
CA PHE A 671 12.13 -6.85 -26.69
C PHE A 671 11.90 -7.26 -25.22
N PRO A 672 11.06 -6.59 -24.40
CA PRO A 672 10.68 -7.10 -23.08
C PRO A 672 10.09 -8.49 -23.12
N LEU A 673 9.13 -8.70 -24.00
CA LEU A 673 8.52 -10.01 -24.19
C LEU A 673 9.56 -11.03 -24.65
N LEU A 674 10.41 -10.67 -25.61
CA LEU A 674 11.44 -11.57 -26.13
C LEU A 674 12.44 -11.99 -25.05
N VAL A 675 12.91 -11.05 -24.22
CA VAL A 675 13.82 -11.34 -23.10
C VAL A 675 13.14 -12.21 -22.07
N ASP A 676 11.88 -11.95 -21.72
CA ASP A 676 11.14 -12.78 -20.77
C ASP A 676 10.99 -14.21 -21.30
N VAL A 677 10.64 -14.40 -22.57
CA VAL A 677 10.56 -15.72 -23.22
C VAL A 677 11.92 -16.43 -23.20
N ILE A 678 13.00 -15.76 -23.59
CA ILE A 678 14.35 -16.34 -23.63
C ILE A 678 14.83 -16.68 -22.22
N SER A 679 14.69 -15.75 -21.27
CA SER A 679 15.14 -15.93 -19.89
C SER A 679 14.38 -17.06 -19.19
N ASN A 680 13.07 -17.18 -19.42
CA ASN A 680 12.30 -18.28 -18.84
C ASN A 680 12.59 -19.61 -19.53
N THR A 681 12.85 -19.63 -20.85
CA THR A 681 13.04 -20.88 -21.61
C THR A 681 14.47 -21.43 -21.55
N TYR A 682 15.48 -20.55 -21.57
CA TYR A 682 16.90 -20.90 -21.69
C TYR A 682 17.77 -20.36 -20.54
N GLY A 683 17.19 -19.58 -19.62
CA GLY A 683 17.92 -19.04 -18.49
C GLY A 683 18.39 -20.12 -17.51
N ARG A 684 19.07 -19.68 -16.44
CA ARG A 684 19.45 -20.60 -15.36
C ARG A 684 18.20 -21.29 -14.82
N GLY A 685 18.31 -22.60 -14.55
CA GLY A 685 17.26 -23.37 -13.90
C GLY A 685 16.81 -22.70 -12.59
N ILE A 686 15.59 -23.03 -12.15
CA ILE A 686 14.97 -22.48 -10.94
C ILE A 686 15.88 -22.66 -9.71
N PHE A 687 16.66 -23.74 -9.68
CA PHE A 687 17.52 -24.12 -8.57
C PHE A 687 19.00 -23.92 -8.88
N GLY A 688 19.76 -23.45 -7.89
CA GLY A 688 21.19 -23.16 -8.00
C GLY A 688 21.83 -22.92 -6.64
N LYS A 689 23.15 -23.13 -6.53
CA LYS A 689 23.91 -22.92 -5.28
C LYS A 689 23.93 -21.43 -4.93
N GLN A 690 23.45 -21.05 -3.74
CA GLN A 690 23.29 -19.64 -3.33
C GLN A 690 24.24 -19.20 -2.22
N SER A 691 24.72 -20.13 -1.38
CA SER A 691 25.63 -19.81 -0.28
C SER A 691 26.88 -20.70 -0.30
N ASN A 692 28.01 -20.10 0.05
CA ASN A 692 29.28 -20.80 0.30
C ASN A 692 29.49 -21.09 1.79
N ARG A 693 28.56 -20.69 2.67
CA ARG A 693 28.64 -21.02 4.10
C ARG A 693 28.42 -22.53 4.26
N PRO A 694 29.31 -23.24 4.97
CA PRO A 694 29.09 -24.63 5.28
C PRO A 694 27.94 -24.73 6.29
N PHE A 695 26.77 -25.18 5.82
CA PHE A 695 25.72 -25.69 6.69
C PHE A 695 26.13 -27.12 7.06
N TYR A 696 26.39 -27.35 8.35
CA TYR A 696 26.81 -28.64 8.90
C TYR A 696 25.61 -29.46 9.38
#